data_AF-A0A6L5I3D3-F1
#
_entry.id   AF-A0A6L5I3D3-F1
#
_cell.length_a   1.000
_cell.length_b   1.000
_cell.length_c   1.000
_cell.angle_alpha   90.00
_cell.angle_beta   90.00
_cell.angle_gamma   90.00
#
_symmetry.space_group_name_H-M   'P 1'
#
loop_
_entity.id
_entity.type
_entity.pdbx_description
1 polymer ?
#
loop_
_entity_poly.entity_id
_entity_poly.type
_entity_poly.pdbx_seq_one_letter_code
_entity_poly.pdbx_strand_id
1 'polypeptide(L)'
;MSQFLFPRQSILAIAISQTLLFSSVQAFAADEDQISAKDGEEVTVSDRTIDTTRDGVHGMSAATKGKIHASQMSVATSGKGAHGVFVEELGEFNSTGELSIQTSGEGASGLHVVSLANANVERMSVLTTGNNASGIRVANATAKVNRAVITTQGDSSHGVSVDFRGIFEGANLAIKTEGYRSVGVLGTRQNKVGVSRSSIFTSGDESVGVFASSTSSISVTDRSSITTLGKEAHGVYAIESGTQVYLSDSTVETFGEGAAGVKVERGGRVELVNTQVKANGVGAVGAQLSGGTLAVNGGSIQSQNAAAIHVSGQGNTVAIDNAYIGSIEGPAIKVDAGAQAKITVSNGSTLSAGNGRGELLDVQSDSVLDLVVDGSYLHGNLTIPEGGLVNVRLQNGTRFTGQMSDVKNLQLDAGVGWDIMGDSNVESLVLNGGSIDFAKAEGFHQLSMGELSGNGSFGLKLAMENQQVDFLNIEGQATGNHVLSIQNSGAEPESGFDPLQVVHTGGGDAQFSVLGERVDLGAYSYGLERQGDDWFLTGEDREVSPATRSVQALFNSAPTVWYGEMSTLRSRMGEVRSSGQGGAWMRSYGNQFRVAGRDGLGFEQQQSGFSLGVDAPLAVTDGVLLVGLLGGYSKSDLSQSRGSSGTVDSFYVGLNSTHKCNAHPCMHFVRRLPAQALA
;
A
#
# COMPACT_ATOMS: atom_id res chain seq x y z
N MET A 1 55.70 -4.31 -52.70
CA MET A 1 54.45 -3.60 -53.01
C MET A 1 53.77 -3.27 -51.67
N SER A 2 54.10 -2.12 -51.10
CA SER A 2 53.26 -0.90 -51.09
C SER A 2 52.37 -0.90 -49.83
N GLN A 3 52.87 -0.44 -48.68
CA GLN A 3 52.83 0.95 -48.18
C GLN A 3 51.42 1.51 -47.94
N PHE A 4 51.12 1.82 -46.67
CA PHE A 4 50.55 3.08 -46.12
C PHE A 4 50.45 2.89 -44.58
N LEU A 5 51.43 3.28 -43.74
CA LEU A 5 51.81 4.60 -43.19
C LEU A 5 50.75 5.29 -42.28
N PHE A 6 50.87 5.04 -40.96
CA PHE A 6 50.91 5.94 -39.75
C PHE A 6 49.87 7.09 -39.56
N PRO A 7 49.63 7.66 -38.33
CA PRO A 7 50.55 7.70 -37.18
C PRO A 7 50.00 7.50 -35.74
N ARG A 8 50.97 7.34 -34.83
CA ARG A 8 50.93 7.55 -33.37
C ARG A 8 50.69 9.02 -33.00
N GLN A 9 49.95 9.27 -31.91
CA GLN A 9 50.14 10.39 -30.96
C GLN A 9 49.71 9.86 -29.56
N SER A 10 50.61 9.68 -28.59
CA SER A 10 51.18 10.69 -27.68
C SER A 10 50.12 11.38 -26.81
N ILE A 11 49.79 10.74 -25.67
CA ILE A 11 48.99 11.34 -24.60
C ILE A 11 49.91 12.25 -23.80
N LEU A 12 49.71 13.56 -23.96
CA LEU A 12 50.32 14.62 -23.18
C LEU A 12 49.47 14.81 -21.91
N ALA A 13 49.98 14.35 -20.77
CA ALA A 13 49.45 14.70 -19.46
C ALA A 13 49.86 16.15 -19.14
N ILE A 14 48.91 17.08 -19.18
CA ILE A 14 49.09 18.43 -18.66
C ILE A 14 48.71 18.37 -17.17
N ALA A 15 49.72 18.22 -16.32
CA ALA A 15 49.62 18.53 -14.90
C ALA A 15 49.90 20.04 -14.74
N ILE A 16 48.88 20.83 -14.41
CA ILE A 16 49.08 22.19 -13.90
C ILE A 16 49.29 22.05 -12.41
N SER A 17 50.54 21.88 -12.00
CA SER A 17 51.00 22.16 -10.64
C SER A 17 51.68 23.52 -10.68
N GLN A 18 50.97 24.57 -10.27
CA GLN A 18 51.61 25.83 -9.91
C GLN A 18 51.92 25.80 -8.42
N THR A 19 53.14 25.36 -8.11
CA THR A 19 53.79 25.65 -6.84
C THR A 19 54.15 27.13 -6.83
N LEU A 20 53.36 27.97 -6.17
CA LEU A 20 53.77 29.31 -5.81
C LEU A 20 54.74 29.22 -4.62
N LEU A 21 56.00 29.52 -4.90
CA LEU A 21 57.03 29.77 -3.90
C LEU A 21 56.65 31.02 -3.10
N PHE A 22 56.29 30.85 -1.83
CA PHE A 22 56.30 31.94 -0.86
C PHE A 22 57.76 32.34 -0.62
N SER A 23 58.14 33.51 -1.15
CA SER A 23 59.30 34.23 -0.66
C SER A 23 58.87 35.03 0.56
N SER A 24 59.59 34.82 1.66
CA SER A 24 59.42 35.55 2.92
C SER A 24 59.76 37.03 2.71
N VAL A 25 58.74 37.87 2.64
CA VAL A 25 58.89 39.32 2.82
C VAL A 25 58.43 39.65 4.24
N GLN A 26 59.33 40.26 5.00
CA GLN A 26 59.06 40.79 6.34
C GLN A 26 57.90 41.80 6.28
N ALA A 27 56.98 41.65 7.23
CA ALA A 27 55.79 42.45 7.42
C ALA A 27 56.10 43.96 7.48
N PHE A 28 55.60 44.69 6.49
CA PHE A 28 55.05 46.03 6.68
C PHE A 28 53.53 45.89 6.66
N ALA A 29 52.84 46.45 7.64
CA ALA A 29 51.39 46.49 7.70
C ALA A 29 50.86 47.18 6.44
N ALA A 30 50.32 46.41 5.49
CA ALA A 30 49.51 46.94 4.41
C ALA A 30 48.17 47.38 5.00
N ASP A 31 47.68 48.56 4.61
CA ASP A 31 46.28 48.94 4.83
C ASP A 31 45.40 47.80 4.31
N GLU A 32 44.65 47.15 5.19
CA GLU A 32 43.68 46.14 4.77
C GLU A 32 42.57 46.83 3.98
N ASP A 33 42.28 46.29 2.79
CA ASP A 33 41.26 46.86 1.88
C ASP A 33 39.88 46.49 2.42
N GLN A 34 39.33 47.26 3.35
CA GLN A 34 38.00 47.06 3.91
C GLN A 34 37.01 48.12 3.42
N ILE A 35 35.75 47.75 3.28
CA ILE A 35 34.66 48.70 3.00
C ILE A 35 33.79 48.82 4.25
N SER A 36 33.52 50.03 4.68
CA SER A 36 32.67 50.29 5.84
C SER A 36 31.66 51.38 5.50
N ALA A 37 30.41 51.19 5.94
CA ALA A 37 29.37 52.22 5.98
C ALA A 37 28.81 52.27 7.41
N LYS A 38 28.89 53.43 8.06
CA LYS A 38 28.43 53.61 9.46
C LYS A 38 27.58 54.86 9.64
N ASP A 39 26.83 54.91 10.73
CA ASP A 39 26.10 56.12 11.15
C ASP A 39 25.16 56.70 10.08
N GLY A 40 24.51 55.83 9.31
CA GLY A 40 23.60 56.21 8.22
C GLY A 40 24.28 56.53 6.88
N GLU A 41 25.61 56.35 6.78
CA GLU A 41 26.34 56.46 5.52
C GLU A 41 25.82 55.48 4.47
N GLU A 42 25.84 55.90 3.20
CA GLU A 42 25.49 55.05 2.07
C GLU A 42 26.69 54.93 1.11
N VAL A 43 27.17 53.70 0.93
CA VAL A 43 28.32 53.37 0.08
C VAL A 43 27.85 52.53 -1.10
N THR A 44 28.14 52.99 -2.32
CA THR A 44 27.99 52.17 -3.53
C THR A 44 29.36 51.76 -4.04
N VAL A 45 29.55 50.46 -4.25
CA VAL A 45 30.82 49.89 -4.70
C VAL A 45 30.61 48.80 -5.75
N SER A 46 31.50 48.77 -6.73
CA SER A 46 31.54 47.68 -7.71
C SER A 46 32.95 47.31 -8.15
N ASP A 47 33.09 46.08 -8.67
CA ASP A 47 34.27 45.58 -9.39
C ASP A 47 35.56 45.64 -8.55
N ARG A 48 35.49 45.16 -7.31
CA ARG A 48 36.58 45.25 -6.31
C ARG A 48 36.94 43.90 -5.72
N THR A 49 38.21 43.77 -5.39
CA THR A 49 38.76 42.66 -4.60
C THR A 49 39.19 43.18 -3.23
N ILE A 50 38.81 42.48 -2.17
CA ILE A 50 39.09 42.80 -0.77
C ILE A 50 39.81 41.61 -0.14
N ASP A 51 40.91 41.87 0.55
CA ASP A 51 41.66 40.86 1.30
C ASP A 51 41.91 41.37 2.73
N THR A 52 41.40 40.65 3.74
CA THR A 52 41.66 40.93 5.17
C THR A 52 42.24 39.72 5.89
N THR A 53 43.11 39.95 6.86
CA THR A 53 43.89 38.88 7.53
C THR A 53 43.84 38.92 9.04
N ARG A 54 43.56 40.09 9.63
CA ARG A 54 43.48 40.23 11.08
C ARG A 54 42.16 39.72 11.66
N ASP A 55 42.25 39.22 12.88
CA ASP A 55 41.10 38.77 13.67
C ASP A 55 40.05 39.89 13.80
N GLY A 56 38.79 39.53 13.57
CA GLY A 56 37.64 40.44 13.64
C GLY A 56 37.58 41.50 12.56
N VAL A 57 38.50 41.52 11.58
CA VAL A 57 38.46 42.51 10.50
C VAL A 57 37.66 41.97 9.31
N HIS A 58 36.49 42.56 9.11
CA HIS A 58 35.56 42.14 8.05
C HIS A 58 35.93 42.73 6.70
N GLY A 59 35.59 42.04 5.61
CA GLY A 59 35.81 42.58 4.26
C GLY A 59 34.90 43.77 3.97
N MET A 60 33.59 43.60 4.17
CA MET A 60 32.60 44.68 4.11
C MET A 60 31.80 44.75 5.40
N SER A 61 31.59 45.96 5.94
CA SER A 61 30.84 46.18 7.18
C SER A 61 29.81 47.30 7.03
N ALA A 62 28.54 46.99 7.26
CA ALA A 62 27.45 47.97 7.34
C ALA A 62 26.88 47.97 8.77
N ALA A 63 27.10 49.05 9.52
CA ALA A 63 26.70 49.14 10.92
C ALA A 63 25.97 50.45 11.19
N THR A 64 25.20 50.49 12.29
CA THR A 64 24.64 51.74 12.84
C THR A 64 23.81 52.50 11.80
N LYS A 65 22.90 51.78 11.12
CA LYS A 65 22.08 52.24 9.96
C LYS A 65 22.82 52.52 8.65
N GLY A 66 24.13 52.25 8.58
CA GLY A 66 24.90 52.34 7.35
C GLY A 66 24.40 51.38 6.27
N LYS A 67 24.58 51.75 5.01
CA LYS A 67 24.07 51.06 3.84
C LYS A 67 25.18 50.78 2.83
N ILE A 68 25.26 49.55 2.35
CA ILE A 68 26.18 49.17 1.28
C ILE A 68 25.38 48.61 0.10
N HIS A 69 25.62 49.18 -1.09
CA HIS A 69 25.17 48.69 -2.38
C HIS A 69 26.37 48.14 -3.16
N ALA A 70 26.44 46.83 -3.32
CA ALA A 70 27.61 46.13 -3.87
C ALA A 70 27.30 45.37 -5.16
N SER A 71 28.18 45.42 -6.15
CA SER A 71 28.04 44.65 -7.40
C SER A 71 29.39 44.15 -7.91
N GLN A 72 29.51 42.86 -8.25
CA GLN A 72 30.77 42.27 -8.74
C GLN A 72 31.91 42.44 -7.71
N MET A 73 31.79 41.76 -6.58
CA MET A 73 32.75 41.83 -5.48
C MET A 73 33.44 40.49 -5.28
N SER A 74 34.74 40.52 -4.98
CA SER A 74 35.51 39.37 -4.49
C SER A 74 36.08 39.69 -3.11
N VAL A 75 35.77 38.88 -2.10
CA VAL A 75 36.17 39.12 -0.71
C VAL A 75 36.89 37.89 -0.18
N ALA A 76 38.10 38.04 0.34
CA ALA A 76 38.78 37.00 1.08
C ALA A 76 39.13 37.46 2.51
N THR A 77 38.84 36.63 3.50
CA THR A 77 39.16 36.91 4.90
C THR A 77 39.80 35.69 5.57
N SER A 78 40.80 35.89 6.43
CA SER A 78 41.48 34.78 7.11
C SER A 78 41.59 34.87 8.63
N GLY A 79 41.34 36.04 9.22
CA GLY A 79 41.36 36.22 10.68
C GLY A 79 40.23 35.48 11.39
N LYS A 80 40.42 35.11 12.66
CA LYS A 80 39.36 34.55 13.50
C LYS A 80 38.18 35.52 13.60
N GLY A 81 36.97 35.04 13.35
CA GLY A 81 35.77 35.89 13.30
C GLY A 81 35.77 36.96 12.19
N ALA A 82 36.71 36.93 11.25
CA ALA A 82 36.77 37.87 10.14
C ALA A 82 35.71 37.50 9.09
N HIS A 83 34.50 38.02 9.21
CA HIS A 83 33.42 37.80 8.24
C HIS A 83 33.68 38.44 6.87
N GLY A 84 33.19 37.83 5.80
CA GLY A 84 33.25 38.44 4.46
C GLY A 84 32.40 39.71 4.39
N VAL A 85 31.12 39.58 4.74
CA VAL A 85 30.16 40.69 4.89
C VAL A 85 29.55 40.63 6.28
N PHE A 86 29.68 41.72 7.04
CA PHE A 86 29.10 41.87 8.37
C PHE A 86 28.11 43.04 8.40
N VAL A 87 26.86 42.75 8.76
CA VAL A 87 25.77 43.73 8.78
C VAL A 87 25.13 43.72 10.17
N GLU A 88 25.11 44.86 10.84
CA GLU A 88 24.60 44.96 12.21
C GLU A 88 23.90 46.30 12.50
N GLU A 89 23.28 46.39 13.68
CA GLU A 89 22.71 47.63 14.24
C GLU A 89 21.86 48.41 13.22
N LEU A 90 20.83 47.76 12.68
CA LEU A 90 19.93 48.33 11.65
C LEU A 90 20.61 48.66 10.30
N GLY A 91 21.82 48.16 10.05
CA GLY A 91 22.51 48.30 8.77
C GLY A 91 21.80 47.58 7.62
N GLU A 92 22.10 48.01 6.39
CA GLU A 92 21.54 47.43 5.17
C GLU A 92 22.65 47.01 4.19
N PHE A 93 22.55 45.80 3.65
CA PHE A 93 23.42 45.33 2.58
C PHE A 93 22.59 44.86 1.39
N ASN A 94 22.86 45.41 0.20
CA ASN A 94 22.19 45.03 -1.03
C ASN A 94 23.20 44.66 -2.10
N SER A 95 23.03 43.51 -2.74
CA SER A 95 23.89 43.08 -3.84
C SER A 95 23.12 42.57 -5.06
N THR A 96 23.43 43.14 -6.23
CA THR A 96 22.78 42.86 -7.52
C THR A 96 23.66 42.13 -8.54
N GLY A 97 24.99 42.16 -8.34
CA GLY A 97 26.00 41.46 -9.15
C GLY A 97 26.51 40.19 -8.47
N GLU A 98 27.58 39.60 -9.00
CA GLU A 98 28.20 38.43 -8.35
C GLU A 98 28.95 38.86 -7.07
N LEU A 99 28.67 38.19 -5.96
CA LEU A 99 29.39 38.35 -4.70
C LEU A 99 30.14 37.05 -4.39
N SER A 100 31.46 37.04 -4.56
CA SER A 100 32.32 35.90 -4.24
C SER A 100 33.01 36.14 -2.89
N ILE A 101 32.85 35.21 -1.96
CA ILE A 101 33.39 35.29 -0.60
C ILE A 101 34.16 34.03 -0.27
N GLN A 102 35.39 34.18 0.20
CA GLN A 102 36.20 33.11 0.76
C GLN A 102 36.60 33.47 2.19
N THR A 103 36.26 32.65 3.17
CA THR A 103 36.70 32.86 4.56
C THR A 103 37.41 31.61 5.09
N SER A 104 38.48 31.79 5.87
CA SER A 104 39.21 30.65 6.47
C SER A 104 39.36 30.73 7.98
N GLY A 105 38.99 31.85 8.58
CA GLY A 105 39.04 32.02 10.04
C GLY A 105 38.04 31.14 10.79
N GLU A 106 38.40 30.70 11.99
CA GLU A 106 37.47 30.06 12.92
C GLU A 106 36.28 30.99 13.21
N GLY A 107 35.05 30.48 13.11
CA GLY A 107 33.82 31.26 13.29
C GLY A 107 33.55 32.30 12.21
N ALA A 108 34.35 32.37 11.14
CA ALA A 108 34.22 33.39 10.11
C ALA A 108 33.11 33.02 9.10
N SER A 109 31.95 33.66 9.23
CA SER A 109 30.89 33.54 8.24
C SER A 109 31.12 34.30 6.95
N GLY A 110 30.56 33.80 5.84
CA GLY A 110 30.56 34.51 4.55
C GLY A 110 29.70 35.77 4.60
N LEU A 111 28.40 35.61 4.85
CA LEU A 111 27.45 36.69 5.13
C LEU A 111 26.95 36.57 6.58
N HIS A 112 27.14 37.60 7.40
CA HIS A 112 26.71 37.62 8.80
C HIS A 112 25.84 38.86 9.06
N VAL A 113 24.56 38.63 9.37
CA VAL A 113 23.53 39.68 9.53
C VAL A 113 22.93 39.58 10.93
N VAL A 114 23.05 40.64 11.73
CA VAL A 114 22.62 40.63 13.13
C VAL A 114 21.94 41.93 13.56
N SER A 115 21.38 41.95 14.78
CA SER A 115 20.99 43.20 15.46
C SER A 115 20.04 44.09 14.63
N LEU A 116 18.94 43.49 14.17
CA LEU A 116 17.88 44.09 13.37
C LEU A 116 18.31 44.60 11.99
N ALA A 117 19.48 44.20 11.52
CA ALA A 117 19.96 44.51 10.18
C ALA A 117 19.21 43.74 9.08
N ASN A 118 19.39 44.20 7.83
CA ASN A 118 18.78 43.61 6.65
C ASN A 118 19.81 43.36 5.55
N ALA A 119 19.74 42.19 4.89
CA ALA A 119 20.54 41.90 3.70
C ALA A 119 19.68 41.36 2.56
N ASN A 120 19.89 41.86 1.34
CA ASN A 120 19.30 41.33 0.10
C ASN A 120 20.42 41.01 -0.90
N VAL A 121 20.56 39.74 -1.29
CA VAL A 121 21.65 39.28 -2.17
C VAL A 121 21.07 38.46 -3.32
N GLU A 122 21.32 38.88 -4.56
CA GLU A 122 20.74 38.25 -5.75
C GLU A 122 21.57 37.08 -6.32
N ARG A 123 22.91 37.13 -6.18
CA ARG A 123 23.84 36.07 -6.58
C ARG A 123 25.05 36.04 -5.67
N MET A 124 25.40 34.86 -5.15
CA MET A 124 26.52 34.74 -4.23
C MET A 124 27.25 33.39 -4.37
N SER A 125 28.57 33.40 -4.21
CA SER A 125 29.38 32.21 -3.99
C SER A 125 30.12 32.36 -2.67
N VAL A 126 29.99 31.40 -1.77
CA VAL A 126 30.67 31.39 -0.47
C VAL A 126 31.45 30.10 -0.31
N LEU A 127 32.72 30.22 0.05
CA LEU A 127 33.53 29.12 0.59
C LEU A 127 34.03 29.51 1.98
N THR A 128 33.65 28.77 3.01
CA THR A 128 34.22 28.95 4.36
C THR A 128 34.97 27.70 4.78
N THR A 129 36.23 27.78 5.21
CA THR A 129 37.04 26.61 5.61
C THR A 129 37.37 26.52 7.10
N GLY A 130 36.96 27.52 7.89
CA GLY A 130 37.17 27.53 9.33
C GLY A 130 36.17 26.66 10.10
N ASN A 131 36.61 26.09 11.22
CA ASN A 131 35.69 25.44 12.18
C ASN A 131 34.69 26.44 12.75
N ASN A 132 33.48 25.97 13.09
CA ASN A 132 32.36 26.80 13.56
C ASN A 132 31.95 27.93 12.60
N ALA A 133 32.39 27.90 11.34
CA ALA A 133 32.04 28.90 10.34
C ALA A 133 30.60 28.71 9.85
N SER A 134 30.06 29.72 9.17
CA SER A 134 28.78 29.57 8.47
C SER A 134 28.81 30.24 7.11
N GLY A 135 28.22 29.63 6.09
CA GLY A 135 28.08 30.31 4.79
C GLY A 135 27.28 31.60 4.94
N ILE A 136 26.12 31.46 5.57
CA ILE A 136 25.23 32.56 5.95
C ILE A 136 24.86 32.42 7.42
N ARG A 137 24.95 33.50 8.19
CA ARG A 137 24.51 33.60 9.58
C ARG A 137 23.53 34.77 9.74
N VAL A 138 22.37 34.51 10.32
CA VAL A 138 21.33 35.51 10.59
C VAL A 138 20.88 35.41 12.03
N ALA A 139 21.01 36.48 12.84
CA ALA A 139 20.55 36.46 14.22
C ALA A 139 19.80 37.75 14.60
N ASN A 140 18.52 37.63 14.98
CA ASN A 140 17.65 38.79 15.24
C ASN A 140 17.69 39.83 14.11
N ALA A 141 17.69 39.34 12.87
CA ALA A 141 17.86 40.13 11.66
C ALA A 141 17.14 39.45 10.49
N THR A 142 17.13 40.09 9.33
CA THR A 142 16.52 39.53 8.11
C THR A 142 17.53 39.41 6.98
N ALA A 143 17.56 38.26 6.30
CA ALA A 143 18.31 38.12 5.06
C ALA A 143 17.49 37.42 3.98
N LYS A 144 17.55 37.96 2.75
CA LYS A 144 17.00 37.36 1.55
C LYS A 144 18.13 37.06 0.58
N VAL A 145 18.24 35.80 0.17
CA VAL A 145 19.31 35.34 -0.71
C VAL A 145 18.75 34.52 -1.86
N ASN A 146 19.07 34.93 -3.07
CA ASN A 146 18.73 34.21 -4.29
C ASN A 146 20.01 33.70 -4.96
N ARG A 147 19.91 32.57 -5.68
CA ARG A 147 20.98 31.97 -6.49
C ARG A 147 22.35 32.00 -5.82
N ALA A 148 22.50 31.20 -4.76
CA ALA A 148 23.76 31.09 -4.05
C ALA A 148 24.36 29.69 -4.12
N VAL A 149 25.68 29.63 -4.27
CA VAL A 149 26.48 28.42 -4.04
C VAL A 149 27.20 28.62 -2.71
N ILE A 150 26.95 27.73 -1.75
CA ILE A 150 27.47 27.85 -0.39
C ILE A 150 28.21 26.55 -0.07
N THR A 151 29.52 26.64 0.13
CA THR A 151 30.34 25.53 0.58
C THR A 151 30.94 25.86 1.93
N THR A 152 30.70 25.02 2.93
CA THR A 152 31.38 25.11 4.23
C THR A 152 32.19 23.85 4.50
N GLN A 153 33.42 24.05 4.93
CA GLN A 153 34.38 23.03 5.30
C GLN A 153 34.85 23.34 6.71
N GLY A 154 34.86 22.33 7.57
CA GLY A 154 35.24 22.47 8.97
C GLY A 154 34.19 21.89 9.90
N ASP A 155 34.64 21.49 11.09
CA ASP A 155 33.76 20.87 12.08
C ASP A 155 32.80 21.90 12.67
N SER A 156 31.56 21.46 12.92
CA SER A 156 30.46 22.31 13.36
C SER A 156 30.24 23.53 12.45
N SER A 157 30.58 23.41 11.16
CA SER A 157 30.31 24.45 10.16
C SER A 157 28.93 24.28 9.54
N HIS A 158 28.25 25.39 9.21
CA HIS A 158 26.87 25.35 8.76
C HIS A 158 26.65 26.12 7.45
N GLY A 159 25.83 25.60 6.54
CA GLY A 159 25.51 26.30 5.29
C GLY A 159 24.76 27.60 5.56
N VAL A 160 23.58 27.49 6.14
CA VAL A 160 22.74 28.60 6.60
C VAL A 160 22.41 28.39 8.08
N SER A 161 22.77 29.36 8.92
CA SER A 161 22.48 29.36 10.37
C SER A 161 21.59 30.55 10.71
N VAL A 162 20.40 30.28 11.26
CA VAL A 162 19.42 31.29 11.63
C VAL A 162 19.06 31.13 13.10
N ASP A 163 19.18 32.21 13.85
CA ASP A 163 19.13 32.19 15.30
C ASP A 163 18.34 33.38 15.84
N PHE A 164 17.89 33.29 17.09
CA PHE A 164 17.33 34.36 17.91
C PHE A 164 16.36 35.26 17.13
N ARG A 165 15.18 34.73 16.76
CA ARG A 165 14.13 35.47 16.01
C ARG A 165 14.56 35.96 14.62
N GLY A 166 15.67 35.45 14.07
CA GLY A 166 16.11 35.72 12.72
C GLY A 166 15.13 35.23 11.67
N ILE A 167 15.11 35.90 10.51
CA ILE A 167 14.29 35.58 9.36
C ILE A 167 15.19 35.38 8.15
N PHE A 168 15.11 34.22 7.51
CA PHE A 168 15.84 33.94 6.28
C PHE A 168 14.89 33.47 5.18
N GLU A 169 15.01 34.06 4.00
CA GLU A 169 14.32 33.61 2.78
C GLU A 169 15.35 33.31 1.69
N GLY A 170 15.41 32.05 1.27
CA GLY A 170 16.36 31.51 0.31
C GLY A 170 15.69 30.87 -0.89
N ALA A 171 16.18 31.14 -2.09
CA ALA A 171 15.73 30.46 -3.31
C ALA A 171 16.89 30.11 -4.24
N ASN A 172 16.82 28.94 -4.88
CA ASN A 172 17.83 28.45 -5.83
C ASN A 172 19.22 28.33 -5.19
N LEU A 173 19.30 27.76 -3.98
CA LEU A 173 20.54 27.59 -3.24
C LEU A 173 21.15 26.21 -3.53
N ALA A 174 22.46 26.16 -3.70
CA ALA A 174 23.25 24.94 -3.68
C ALA A 174 24.14 24.96 -2.42
N ILE A 175 23.69 24.29 -1.37
CA ILE A 175 24.35 24.25 -0.07
C ILE A 175 25.11 22.93 0.04
N LYS A 176 26.40 23.02 0.32
CA LYS A 176 27.29 21.90 0.58
C LYS A 176 28.02 22.11 1.91
N THR A 177 27.88 21.18 2.85
CA THR A 177 28.62 21.23 4.12
C THR A 177 29.46 19.97 4.31
N GLU A 178 30.72 20.14 4.70
CA GLU A 178 31.68 19.06 4.92
C GLU A 178 32.33 19.24 6.30
N GLY A 179 32.12 18.29 7.21
CA GLY A 179 32.70 18.31 8.55
C GLY A 179 31.82 17.63 9.59
N TYR A 180 32.43 17.24 10.71
CA TYR A 180 31.73 16.62 11.83
C TYR A 180 30.68 17.56 12.39
N ARG A 181 29.45 17.06 12.66
CA ARG A 181 28.31 17.86 13.17
C ARG A 181 27.98 19.10 12.34
N SER A 182 28.30 19.09 11.04
CA SER A 182 27.91 20.16 10.13
C SER A 182 26.40 20.14 9.85
N VAL A 183 25.81 21.29 9.54
CA VAL A 183 24.37 21.39 9.24
C VAL A 183 24.12 22.21 8.00
N GLY A 184 23.33 21.70 7.06
CA GLY A 184 22.97 22.43 5.84
C GLY A 184 22.16 23.68 6.15
N VAL A 185 21.02 23.51 6.81
CA VAL A 185 20.14 24.58 7.27
C VAL A 185 19.83 24.40 8.76
N LEU A 186 20.32 25.32 9.58
CA LEU A 186 20.21 25.31 11.03
C LEU A 186 19.28 26.44 11.50
N GLY A 187 18.23 26.10 12.24
CA GLY A 187 17.35 27.04 12.92
C GLY A 187 17.30 26.81 14.43
N THR A 188 17.72 27.79 15.23
CA THR A 188 17.56 27.79 16.70
C THR A 188 16.88 29.07 17.23
N ARG A 189 16.27 28.98 18.42
CA ARG A 189 15.68 30.11 19.18
C ARG A 189 14.71 31.00 18.39
N GLN A 190 13.51 30.48 18.10
CA GLN A 190 12.36 31.24 17.56
C GLN A 190 12.56 31.87 16.16
N ASN A 191 13.40 31.31 15.30
CA ASN A 191 13.57 31.80 13.93
C ASN A 191 12.43 31.39 12.99
N LYS A 192 12.46 32.00 11.80
CA LYS A 192 11.71 31.57 10.61
C LYS A 192 12.65 31.43 9.43
N VAL A 193 12.65 30.27 8.79
CA VAL A 193 13.50 29.96 7.62
C VAL A 193 12.63 29.43 6.49
N GLY A 194 12.73 30.05 5.32
CA GLY A 194 12.15 29.54 4.08
C GLY A 194 13.23 29.24 3.05
N VAL A 195 13.25 28.03 2.51
CA VAL A 195 14.16 27.60 1.44
C VAL A 195 13.32 26.96 0.32
N SER A 196 13.60 27.34 -0.93
CA SER A 196 12.86 26.83 -2.09
C SER A 196 13.79 26.50 -3.26
N ARG A 197 13.43 25.49 -4.08
CA ARG A 197 14.18 25.09 -5.28
C ARG A 197 15.67 24.90 -5.04
N SER A 198 16.03 24.29 -3.91
CA SER A 198 17.42 24.24 -3.43
C SER A 198 17.92 22.83 -3.24
N SER A 199 19.23 22.63 -3.42
CA SER A 199 19.93 21.40 -3.05
C SER A 199 20.72 21.62 -1.77
N ILE A 200 20.55 20.70 -0.82
CA ILE A 200 21.24 20.68 0.47
C ILE A 200 21.98 19.35 0.54
N PHE A 201 23.30 19.41 0.59
CA PHE A 201 24.17 18.26 0.72
C PHE A 201 25.03 18.42 1.97
N THR A 202 25.00 17.43 2.86
CA THR A 202 25.84 17.41 4.05
C THR A 202 26.64 16.13 4.12
N SER A 203 27.92 16.24 4.49
CA SER A 203 28.79 15.09 4.69
C SER A 203 29.65 15.25 5.95
N GLY A 204 29.69 14.20 6.74
CA GLY A 204 30.39 14.15 8.02
C GLY A 204 29.54 13.42 9.05
N ASP A 205 30.19 12.77 10.01
CA ASP A 205 29.48 12.06 11.06
C ASP A 205 28.65 13.05 11.91
N GLU A 206 27.47 12.61 12.33
CA GLU A 206 26.48 13.40 13.06
C GLU A 206 26.04 14.69 12.33
N SER A 207 26.27 14.79 11.01
CA SER A 207 25.80 15.94 10.23
C SER A 207 24.30 15.90 9.97
N VAL A 208 23.66 17.05 9.77
CA VAL A 208 22.22 17.13 9.53
C VAL A 208 21.89 18.00 8.33
N GLY A 209 21.01 17.54 7.44
CA GLY A 209 20.55 18.35 6.31
C GLY A 209 19.80 19.60 6.76
N VAL A 210 18.73 19.41 7.53
CA VAL A 210 17.90 20.47 8.12
C VAL A 210 17.69 20.20 9.60
N PHE A 211 18.10 21.13 10.46
CA PHE A 211 17.93 21.01 11.91
C PHE A 211 17.15 22.20 12.46
N ALA A 212 16.10 21.93 13.24
CA ALA A 212 15.34 22.94 13.96
C ALA A 212 15.24 22.59 15.46
N SER A 213 15.40 23.59 16.33
CA SER A 213 15.17 23.46 17.78
C SER A 213 14.61 24.74 18.41
N SER A 214 14.19 24.66 19.67
CA SER A 214 13.81 25.82 20.49
C SER A 214 12.78 26.74 19.82
N THR A 215 11.61 26.18 19.48
CA THR A 215 10.44 26.88 18.92
C THR A 215 10.67 27.52 17.54
N SER A 216 11.58 26.93 16.76
CA SER A 216 11.93 27.40 15.41
C SER A 216 11.00 26.84 14.34
N SER A 217 10.87 27.56 13.22
CA SER A 217 10.09 27.12 12.07
C SER A 217 10.94 27.14 10.79
N ILE A 218 11.12 25.98 10.16
CA ILE A 218 11.84 25.84 8.88
C ILE A 218 10.91 25.26 7.82
N SER A 219 10.89 25.86 6.64
CA SER A 219 10.13 25.40 5.47
C SER A 219 11.06 25.14 4.30
N VAL A 220 11.02 23.94 3.71
CA VAL A 220 11.81 23.53 2.53
C VAL A 220 10.88 23.04 1.42
N THR A 221 10.86 23.72 0.28
CA THR A 221 9.75 23.60 -0.69
C THR A 221 10.21 23.60 -2.15
N ASP A 222 9.28 23.42 -3.08
CA ASP A 222 9.46 23.61 -4.52
C ASP A 222 10.59 22.75 -5.12
N ARG A 223 10.50 21.40 -5.03
CA ARG A 223 11.50 20.48 -5.61
C ARG A 223 12.89 20.66 -5.01
N SER A 224 12.95 20.89 -3.71
CA SER A 224 14.23 20.89 -3.00
C SER A 224 14.68 19.46 -2.70
N SER A 225 15.99 19.26 -2.58
CA SER A 225 16.59 17.96 -2.29
C SER A 225 17.54 18.05 -1.10
N ILE A 226 17.43 17.11 -0.17
CA ILE A 226 18.31 16.97 0.98
C ILE A 226 19.03 15.63 0.88
N THR A 227 20.36 15.65 0.91
CA THR A 227 21.19 14.44 0.87
C THR A 227 22.23 14.48 1.99
N THR A 228 22.32 13.40 2.77
CA THR A 228 23.27 13.32 3.89
C THR A 228 24.14 12.06 3.86
N LEU A 229 25.41 12.23 4.20
CA LEU A 229 26.44 11.18 4.25
C LEU A 229 27.21 11.25 5.59
N GLY A 230 27.59 10.09 6.12
CA GLY A 230 28.31 9.96 7.40
C GLY A 230 27.49 9.21 8.44
N LYS A 231 28.15 8.64 9.44
CA LYS A 231 27.46 7.89 10.51
C LYS A 231 26.53 8.82 11.30
N GLU A 232 25.32 8.36 11.61
CA GLU A 232 24.28 9.16 12.28
C GLU A 232 23.95 10.49 11.57
N ALA A 233 24.19 10.58 10.25
CA ALA A 233 23.93 11.79 9.49
C ALA A 233 22.45 11.89 9.08
N HIS A 234 21.62 12.56 9.89
CA HIS A 234 20.18 12.62 9.68
C HIS A 234 19.76 13.63 8.58
N GLY A 235 18.70 13.35 7.83
CA GLY A 235 18.20 14.24 6.78
C GLY A 235 17.54 15.48 7.36
N VAL A 236 16.46 15.28 8.12
CA VAL A 236 15.68 16.32 8.80
C VAL A 236 15.61 16.00 10.28
N TYR A 237 15.83 16.99 11.14
CA TYR A 237 15.73 16.84 12.58
C TYR A 237 14.97 18.01 13.22
N ALA A 238 13.82 17.73 13.84
CA ALA A 238 13.08 18.67 14.66
C ALA A 238 13.03 18.22 16.12
N ILE A 239 13.40 19.11 17.04
CA ILE A 239 13.41 18.82 18.48
C ILE A 239 12.77 19.95 19.29
N GLU A 240 12.18 19.59 20.43
CA GLU A 240 11.55 20.48 21.41
C GLU A 240 10.16 20.98 21.00
N SER A 241 9.29 21.15 22.00
CA SER A 241 7.92 21.62 21.81
C SER A 241 7.87 23.00 21.13
N GLY A 242 6.95 23.13 20.18
CA GLY A 242 6.76 24.35 19.38
C GLY A 242 7.74 24.50 18.21
N THR A 243 8.69 23.58 18.03
CA THR A 243 9.53 23.51 16.84
C THR A 243 8.82 22.79 15.70
N GLN A 244 8.89 23.34 14.49
CA GLN A 244 8.28 22.76 13.30
C GLN A 244 9.23 22.77 12.10
N VAL A 245 9.29 21.66 11.37
CA VAL A 245 9.87 21.59 10.04
C VAL A 245 8.80 21.15 9.04
N TYR A 246 8.65 21.89 7.95
CA TYR A 246 7.69 21.62 6.87
C TYR A 246 8.45 21.39 5.56
N LEU A 247 8.20 20.25 4.91
CA LEU A 247 8.72 19.93 3.58
C LEU A 247 7.57 19.79 2.60
N SER A 248 7.67 20.40 1.42
CA SER A 248 6.72 20.16 0.33
C SER A 248 7.40 19.91 -1.01
N ASP A 249 6.84 18.95 -1.77
CA ASP A 249 7.30 18.58 -3.11
C ASP A 249 8.82 18.37 -3.17
N SER A 250 9.39 17.69 -2.18
CA SER A 250 10.85 17.61 -1.98
C SER A 250 11.34 16.17 -1.80
N THR A 251 12.66 15.99 -1.78
CA THR A 251 13.28 14.69 -1.50
C THR A 251 14.26 14.75 -0.33
N VAL A 252 14.33 13.65 0.43
CA VAL A 252 15.31 13.44 1.51
C VAL A 252 15.94 12.07 1.31
N GLU A 253 17.25 12.01 1.16
CA GLU A 253 18.01 10.77 1.04
C GLU A 253 19.16 10.74 2.04
N THR A 254 19.24 9.66 2.82
CA THR A 254 20.31 9.45 3.79
C THR A 254 21.02 8.14 3.54
N PHE A 255 22.34 8.11 3.76
CA PHE A 255 23.18 6.96 3.43
C PHE A 255 24.04 6.48 4.60
N GLY A 256 24.04 7.22 5.71
CA GLY A 256 24.81 6.91 6.91
C GLY A 256 24.35 5.68 7.67
N GLU A 257 25.28 4.94 8.29
CA GLU A 257 24.95 3.96 9.33
C GLU A 257 24.17 4.65 10.46
N GLY A 258 23.02 4.08 10.85
CA GLY A 258 22.16 4.64 11.90
C GLY A 258 21.47 5.97 11.56
N ALA A 259 21.64 6.48 10.32
CA ALA A 259 21.00 7.72 9.91
C ALA A 259 19.46 7.59 9.89
N ALA A 260 18.79 8.72 10.07
CA ALA A 260 17.34 8.81 9.95
C ALA A 260 17.02 9.76 8.81
N GLY A 261 16.10 9.40 7.92
CA GLY A 261 15.58 10.35 6.93
C GLY A 261 14.94 11.56 7.63
N VAL A 262 14.07 11.27 8.60
CA VAL A 262 13.44 12.25 9.48
C VAL A 262 13.62 11.84 10.93
N LYS A 263 14.01 12.76 11.80
CA LYS A 263 14.12 12.55 13.25
C LYS A 263 13.27 13.58 13.99
N VAL A 264 12.43 13.14 14.92
CA VAL A 264 11.50 14.01 15.65
C VAL A 264 11.52 13.66 17.14
N GLU A 265 11.87 14.62 17.99
CA GLU A 265 12.03 14.36 19.42
C GLU A 265 11.42 15.44 20.32
N ARG A 266 11.04 15.04 21.54
CA ARG A 266 10.73 15.96 22.67
C ARG A 266 9.69 17.04 22.33
N GLY A 267 8.66 16.70 21.57
CA GLY A 267 7.58 17.59 21.17
C GLY A 267 7.80 18.33 19.84
N GLY A 268 8.90 18.05 19.14
CA GLY A 268 9.12 18.55 17.79
C GLY A 268 8.05 18.04 16.81
N ARG A 269 7.85 18.77 15.71
CA ARG A 269 6.92 18.40 14.64
C ARG A 269 7.59 18.44 13.28
N VAL A 270 7.39 17.39 12.49
CA VAL A 270 7.72 17.37 11.07
C VAL A 270 6.47 17.11 10.24
N GLU A 271 6.29 17.90 9.19
CA GLU A 271 5.20 17.75 8.22
C GLU A 271 5.77 17.61 6.82
N LEU A 272 5.38 16.53 6.14
CA LEU A 272 5.82 16.17 4.81
C LEU A 272 4.63 16.21 3.87
N VAL A 273 4.69 17.03 2.81
CA VAL A 273 3.67 17.12 1.78
C VAL A 273 4.28 16.71 0.44
N ASN A 274 3.74 15.68 -0.21
CA ASN A 274 4.26 15.15 -1.48
C ASN A 274 5.78 14.92 -1.47
N THR A 275 6.33 14.52 -0.32
CA THR A 275 7.78 14.42 -0.10
C THR A 275 8.22 12.97 -0.07
N GLN A 276 9.35 12.67 -0.71
CA GLN A 276 9.93 11.33 -0.73
C GLN A 276 11.11 11.25 0.22
N VAL A 277 11.04 10.36 1.19
CA VAL A 277 12.12 10.07 2.15
C VAL A 277 12.65 8.66 1.89
N LYS A 278 13.97 8.53 1.72
CA LYS A 278 14.65 7.24 1.57
C LYS A 278 15.87 7.15 2.49
N ALA A 279 15.87 6.15 3.36
CA ALA A 279 17.00 5.80 4.20
C ALA A 279 17.72 4.57 3.63
N ASN A 280 18.97 4.73 3.23
CA ASN A 280 19.74 3.72 2.49
C ASN A 280 20.87 3.08 3.31
N GLY A 281 21.25 3.69 4.43
CA GLY A 281 22.34 3.19 5.26
C GLY A 281 22.00 1.91 6.02
N VAL A 282 23.04 1.26 6.57
CA VAL A 282 22.87 0.11 7.47
C VAL A 282 22.19 0.58 8.75
N GLY A 283 21.11 -0.08 9.16
CA GLY A 283 20.31 0.33 10.32
C GLY A 283 19.62 1.69 10.18
N ALA A 284 19.66 2.31 9.00
CA ALA A 284 19.06 3.60 8.76
C ALA A 284 17.54 3.47 8.68
N VAL A 285 16.82 4.36 9.37
CA VAL A 285 15.35 4.37 9.43
C VAL A 285 14.78 5.50 8.58
N GLY A 286 13.62 5.28 7.98
CA GLY A 286 12.96 6.33 7.18
C GLY A 286 12.59 7.54 8.04
N ALA A 287 11.90 7.28 9.16
CA ALA A 287 11.60 8.25 10.20
C ALA A 287 11.79 7.67 11.61
N GLN A 288 12.37 8.45 12.51
CA GLN A 288 12.59 8.11 13.92
C GLN A 288 11.86 9.10 14.83
N LEU A 289 11.07 8.59 15.78
CA LEU A 289 10.33 9.41 16.73
C LEU A 289 10.66 9.05 18.19
N SER A 290 10.81 10.08 19.02
CA SER A 290 10.88 9.98 20.48
C SER A 290 10.12 11.12 21.17
N GLY A 291 8.82 10.92 21.36
CA GLY A 291 7.87 11.93 21.85
C GLY A 291 7.64 13.07 20.87
N GLY A 292 7.60 12.78 19.56
CA GLY A 292 7.41 13.75 18.49
C GLY A 292 6.09 13.60 17.74
N THR A 293 5.83 14.52 16.81
CA THR A 293 4.71 14.42 15.85
C THR A 293 5.22 14.38 14.42
N LEU A 294 4.80 13.36 13.65
CA LEU A 294 5.05 13.25 12.22
C LEU A 294 3.72 13.28 11.46
N ALA A 295 3.61 14.15 10.46
CA ALA A 295 2.51 14.16 9.51
C ALA A 295 3.04 13.94 8.09
N VAL A 296 2.44 13.01 7.36
CA VAL A 296 2.78 12.65 5.97
C VAL A 296 1.51 12.77 5.13
N ASN A 297 1.48 13.72 4.21
CA ASN A 297 0.38 13.97 3.29
C ASN A 297 0.88 13.83 1.85
N GLY A 298 0.63 12.69 1.23
CA GLY A 298 1.26 12.34 -0.04
C GLY A 298 2.73 11.92 0.11
N GLY A 299 3.31 11.42 -0.98
CA GLY A 299 4.71 11.01 -1.03
C GLY A 299 4.95 9.64 -0.39
N SER A 300 6.16 9.44 0.14
CA SER A 300 6.54 8.16 0.73
C SER A 300 7.66 8.25 1.75
N ILE A 301 7.65 7.35 2.74
CA ILE A 301 8.79 7.09 3.63
C ILE A 301 9.25 5.66 3.42
N GLN A 302 10.51 5.50 3.04
CA GLN A 302 11.12 4.21 2.72
C GLN A 302 12.45 3.99 3.43
N SER A 303 12.71 2.73 3.76
CA SER A 303 13.97 2.26 4.33
C SER A 303 14.45 1.00 3.60
N GLN A 304 15.75 0.86 3.36
CA GLN A 304 16.33 -0.37 2.82
C GLN A 304 16.30 -1.50 3.85
N ASN A 305 16.94 -1.29 5.01
CA ASN A 305 17.27 -2.38 5.92
C ASN A 305 16.42 -2.37 7.22
N ALA A 306 16.21 -1.18 7.80
CA ALA A 306 15.49 -1.04 9.07
C ALA A 306 14.04 -0.61 8.85
N ALA A 307 13.36 -0.21 9.91
CA ALA A 307 11.96 0.20 9.82
C ALA A 307 11.77 1.48 8.98
N ALA A 308 10.65 1.56 8.26
CA ALA A 308 10.28 2.81 7.58
C ALA A 308 9.93 3.90 8.61
N ILE A 309 9.21 3.55 9.68
CA ILE A 309 8.97 4.40 10.84
C ILE A 309 9.38 3.63 12.10
N HIS A 310 10.21 4.25 12.93
CA HIS A 310 10.66 3.70 14.21
C HIS A 310 10.25 4.64 15.34
N VAL A 311 9.52 4.11 16.32
CA VAL A 311 8.97 4.86 17.44
C VAL A 311 9.54 4.36 18.76
N SER A 312 10.00 5.31 19.58
CA SER A 312 10.50 5.08 20.94
C SER A 312 9.89 6.08 21.92
N GLY A 313 9.96 5.81 23.22
CA GLY A 313 9.47 6.75 24.24
C GLY A 313 7.95 7.02 24.17
N GLN A 314 7.52 8.10 24.80
CA GLN A 314 6.10 8.39 25.07
C GLN A 314 5.58 9.57 24.25
N GLY A 315 4.27 9.59 23.98
CA GLY A 315 3.60 10.76 23.38
C GLY A 315 3.84 10.93 21.88
N ASN A 316 4.13 9.84 21.17
CA ASN A 316 4.34 9.88 19.72
C ASN A 316 3.00 9.93 18.98
N THR A 317 2.90 10.79 17.96
CA THR A 317 1.75 10.84 17.06
C THR A 317 2.22 10.79 15.62
N VAL A 318 1.64 9.88 14.83
CA VAL A 318 1.93 9.72 13.40
C VAL A 318 0.62 9.78 12.61
N ALA A 319 0.54 10.68 11.65
CA ALA A 319 -0.58 10.76 10.71
C ALA A 319 -0.07 10.52 9.28
N ILE A 320 -0.68 9.56 8.59
CA ILE A 320 -0.34 9.14 7.23
C ILE A 320 -1.60 9.29 6.38
N ASP A 321 -1.52 10.12 5.35
CA ASP A 321 -2.62 10.48 4.47
C ASP A 321 -2.14 10.38 3.01
N ASN A 322 -2.83 9.56 2.20
CA ASN A 322 -2.53 9.32 0.79
C ASN A 322 -1.05 9.04 0.49
N ALA A 323 -0.36 8.27 1.35
CA ALA A 323 1.08 8.06 1.27
C ALA A 323 1.47 6.57 1.31
N TYR A 324 2.70 6.29 0.88
CA TYR A 324 3.30 4.95 0.95
C TYR A 324 4.34 4.88 2.08
N ILE A 325 4.18 3.95 3.00
CA ILE A 325 5.14 3.66 4.07
C ILE A 325 5.58 2.21 3.94
N GLY A 326 6.87 1.97 3.82
CA GLY A 326 7.38 0.60 3.76
C GLY A 326 8.88 0.51 3.73
N SER A 327 9.37 -0.70 3.92
CA SER A 327 10.79 -1.04 3.94
C SER A 327 11.04 -2.20 2.97
N ILE A 328 12.30 -2.46 2.64
CA ILE A 328 12.66 -3.61 1.78
C ILE A 328 12.90 -4.86 2.62
N GLU A 329 13.72 -4.76 3.68
CA GLU A 329 14.03 -5.89 4.57
C GLU A 329 13.40 -5.78 5.96
N GLY A 330 13.26 -4.56 6.50
CA GLY A 330 12.69 -4.32 7.83
C GLY A 330 11.16 -4.27 7.86
N PRO A 331 10.57 -3.92 9.02
CA PRO A 331 9.13 -3.70 9.14
C PRO A 331 8.70 -2.30 8.66
N ALA A 332 7.44 -2.14 8.24
CA ALA A 332 6.96 -0.79 7.90
C ALA A 332 6.99 0.12 9.13
N ILE A 333 6.55 -0.39 10.29
CA ILE A 333 6.55 0.35 11.55
C ILE A 333 7.15 -0.52 12.65
N LYS A 334 8.09 0.05 13.40
CA LYS A 334 8.63 -0.52 14.64
C LYS A 334 8.28 0.35 15.83
N VAL A 335 7.83 -0.27 16.93
CA VAL A 335 7.54 0.38 18.20
C VAL A 335 8.36 -0.31 19.30
N ASP A 336 9.27 0.44 19.93
CA ASP A 336 10.18 -0.10 20.95
C ASP A 336 9.48 -0.44 22.26
N ALA A 337 10.17 -1.22 23.08
CA ALA A 337 9.66 -1.65 24.38
C ALA A 337 9.29 -0.45 25.26
N GLY A 338 8.13 -0.52 25.89
CA GLY A 338 7.59 0.56 26.71
C GLY A 338 7.11 1.80 25.95
N ALA A 339 7.27 1.90 24.63
CA ALA A 339 6.90 3.10 23.87
C ALA A 339 5.38 3.27 23.75
N GLN A 340 4.90 4.51 23.62
CA GLN A 340 3.49 4.82 23.34
C GLN A 340 3.35 5.61 22.05
N ALA A 341 2.44 5.16 21.19
CA ALA A 341 2.19 5.76 19.89
C ALA A 341 0.70 5.74 19.52
N LYS A 342 0.26 6.85 18.92
CA LYS A 342 -0.99 6.91 18.16
C LYS A 342 -0.69 7.05 16.68
N ILE A 343 -1.16 6.11 15.87
CA ILE A 343 -0.93 6.08 14.43
C ILE A 343 -2.27 6.08 13.70
N THR A 344 -2.43 7.02 12.77
CA THR A 344 -3.61 7.09 11.90
C THR A 344 -3.17 7.00 10.44
N VAL A 345 -3.81 6.10 9.71
CA VAL A 345 -3.56 5.82 8.30
C VAL A 345 -4.84 6.09 7.53
N SER A 346 -4.80 6.92 6.50
CA SER A 346 -6.02 7.43 5.85
C SER A 346 -5.89 7.63 4.34
N ASN A 347 -7.03 7.76 3.67
CA ASN A 347 -7.17 8.27 2.30
C ASN A 347 -6.35 7.49 1.25
N GLY A 348 -6.51 6.16 1.20
CA GLY A 348 -5.83 5.34 0.20
C GLY A 348 -4.34 5.13 0.47
N SER A 349 -3.87 5.42 1.68
CA SER A 349 -2.51 5.12 2.08
C SER A 349 -2.20 3.63 1.98
N THR A 350 -0.92 3.30 1.80
CA THR A 350 -0.43 1.92 1.79
C THR A 350 0.68 1.76 2.80
N LEU A 351 0.52 0.80 3.71
CA LEU A 351 1.61 0.29 4.54
C LEU A 351 1.99 -1.08 4.00
N SER A 352 3.27 -1.28 3.73
CA SER A 352 3.79 -2.55 3.22
C SER A 352 5.02 -2.98 3.99
N ALA A 353 4.98 -4.21 4.49
CA ALA A 353 6.17 -4.90 4.96
C ALA A 353 7.17 -5.13 3.82
N GLY A 354 8.43 -5.36 4.18
CA GLY A 354 9.47 -5.85 3.27
C GLY A 354 9.00 -7.06 2.47
N ASN A 355 9.11 -6.96 1.14
CA ASN A 355 8.66 -7.98 0.18
C ASN A 355 7.16 -8.37 0.25
N GLY A 356 6.31 -7.56 0.89
CA GLY A 356 4.85 -7.71 0.92
C GLY A 356 4.31 -8.86 1.77
N ARG A 357 5.16 -9.61 2.48
CA ARG A 357 4.78 -10.74 3.36
C ARG A 357 5.56 -10.79 4.70
N GLY A 358 6.48 -9.87 4.96
CA GLY A 358 7.18 -9.77 6.25
C GLY A 358 6.35 -9.08 7.34
N GLU A 359 6.98 -8.75 8.46
CA GLU A 359 6.41 -7.91 9.51
C GLU A 359 6.02 -6.53 8.97
N LEU A 360 4.74 -6.22 9.03
CA LEU A 360 4.23 -4.85 8.82
C LEU A 360 4.50 -4.01 10.06
N LEU A 361 4.22 -4.59 11.22
CA LEU A 361 4.30 -3.97 12.54
C LEU A 361 5.11 -4.87 13.46
N ASP A 362 6.23 -4.34 13.94
CA ASP A 362 7.07 -4.94 14.98
C ASP A 362 6.91 -4.13 16.27
N VAL A 363 6.10 -4.62 17.21
CA VAL A 363 5.69 -3.87 18.40
C VAL A 363 6.16 -4.58 19.64
N GLN A 364 7.16 -4.07 20.34
CA GLN A 364 7.86 -4.76 21.42
C GLN A 364 7.09 -4.74 22.77
N SER A 365 7.55 -5.50 23.77
CA SER A 365 6.88 -5.66 25.07
C SER A 365 6.62 -4.34 25.81
N ASP A 366 5.57 -4.29 26.62
CA ASP A 366 5.14 -3.13 27.43
C ASP A 366 4.80 -1.86 26.64
N SER A 367 4.79 -1.93 25.31
CA SER A 367 4.40 -0.80 24.45
C SER A 367 2.88 -0.65 24.39
N VAL A 368 2.40 0.56 24.05
CA VAL A 368 1.00 0.82 23.73
C VAL A 368 0.91 1.44 22.34
N LEU A 369 0.16 0.79 21.45
CA LEU A 369 -0.09 1.28 20.11
C LEU A 369 -1.59 1.37 19.85
N ASP A 370 -2.06 2.58 19.57
CA ASP A 370 -3.39 2.81 19.00
C ASP A 370 -3.26 3.03 17.49
N LEU A 371 -3.70 2.04 16.70
CA LEU A 371 -3.67 2.07 15.24
C LEU A 371 -5.10 2.21 14.69
N VAL A 372 -5.36 3.30 13.96
CA VAL A 372 -6.60 3.52 13.22
C VAL A 372 -6.31 3.57 11.74
N VAL A 373 -7.01 2.75 10.94
CA VAL A 373 -6.82 2.69 9.50
C VAL A 373 -8.12 2.87 8.73
N ASP A 374 -8.16 3.91 7.93
CA ASP A 374 -9.34 4.45 7.27
C ASP A 374 -9.18 4.43 5.75
N GLY A 375 -9.97 3.61 5.05
CA GLY A 375 -10.00 3.52 3.58
C GLY A 375 -8.62 3.30 2.95
N SER A 376 -7.80 2.44 3.56
CA SER A 376 -6.39 2.25 3.21
C SER A 376 -5.99 0.78 3.12
N TYR A 377 -4.75 0.50 2.72
CA TYR A 377 -4.26 -0.85 2.44
C TYR A 377 -3.07 -1.23 3.32
N LEU A 378 -3.12 -2.42 3.92
CA LEU A 378 -2.07 -2.97 4.77
C LEU A 378 -1.65 -4.34 4.24
N HIS A 379 -0.34 -4.53 4.03
CA HIS A 379 0.21 -5.77 3.51
C HIS A 379 1.40 -6.24 4.36
N GLY A 380 1.25 -7.39 5.03
CA GLY A 380 2.26 -7.97 5.93
C GLY A 380 1.68 -8.30 7.29
N ASN A 381 2.51 -8.84 8.19
CA ASN A 381 2.06 -9.40 9.46
C ASN A 381 2.08 -8.38 10.60
N LEU A 382 1.14 -8.47 11.53
CA LEU A 382 1.15 -7.77 12.81
C LEU A 382 1.61 -8.75 13.89
N THR A 383 2.83 -8.58 14.40
CA THR A 383 3.39 -9.47 15.41
C THR A 383 3.69 -8.66 16.67
N ILE A 384 3.02 -9.03 17.77
CA ILE A 384 3.16 -8.40 19.08
C ILE A 384 3.72 -9.45 20.05
N PRO A 385 4.96 -9.32 20.57
CA PRO A 385 5.44 -10.16 21.65
C PRO A 385 4.63 -9.94 22.93
N GLU A 386 4.62 -10.96 23.78
CA GLU A 386 3.89 -10.96 25.06
C GLU A 386 4.10 -9.65 25.86
N GLY A 387 2.99 -9.01 26.26
CA GLY A 387 2.97 -7.79 27.07
C GLY A 387 2.78 -6.47 26.32
N GLY A 388 2.80 -6.45 24.98
CA GLY A 388 2.39 -5.27 24.20
C GLY A 388 0.87 -5.06 24.20
N LEU A 389 0.40 -3.81 24.28
CA LEU A 389 -1.01 -3.43 24.18
C LEU A 389 -1.29 -2.75 22.84
N VAL A 390 -1.78 -3.54 21.88
CA VAL A 390 -2.08 -3.04 20.54
C VAL A 390 -3.59 -3.03 20.28
N ASN A 391 -4.13 -1.84 20.05
CA ASN A 391 -5.51 -1.61 19.68
C ASN A 391 -5.57 -1.24 18.20
N VAL A 392 -6.35 -2.00 17.43
CA VAL A 392 -6.48 -1.81 15.99
C VAL A 392 -7.94 -1.58 15.63
N ARG A 393 -8.21 -0.48 14.92
CA ARG A 393 -9.50 -0.23 14.28
C ARG A 393 -9.32 -0.08 12.78
N LEU A 394 -9.94 -0.95 12.01
CA LEU A 394 -10.00 -0.87 10.55
C LEU A 394 -11.39 -0.38 10.15
N GLN A 395 -11.47 0.61 9.26
CA GLN A 395 -12.75 1.22 8.85
C GLN A 395 -12.78 1.70 7.39
N ASN A 396 -13.99 2.04 6.91
CA ASN A 396 -14.25 2.67 5.61
C ASN A 396 -13.64 1.95 4.40
N GLY A 397 -13.79 0.61 4.34
CA GLY A 397 -13.33 -0.17 3.20
C GLY A 397 -11.84 -0.54 3.23
N THR A 398 -11.15 -0.31 4.35
CA THR A 398 -9.78 -0.76 4.56
C THR A 398 -9.60 -2.24 4.22
N ARG A 399 -8.47 -2.57 3.58
CA ARG A 399 -8.07 -3.95 3.29
C ARG A 399 -6.78 -4.28 4.00
N PHE A 400 -6.81 -5.40 4.73
CA PHE A 400 -5.63 -5.95 5.38
C PHE A 400 -5.36 -7.35 4.84
N THR A 401 -4.11 -7.62 4.47
CA THR A 401 -3.65 -8.94 4.03
C THR A 401 -2.43 -9.33 4.85
N GLY A 402 -2.55 -10.36 5.67
CA GLY A 402 -1.50 -10.81 6.58
C GLY A 402 -2.03 -11.58 7.79
N GLN A 403 -1.12 -11.95 8.68
CA GLN A 403 -1.40 -12.58 9.97
C GLN A 403 -1.46 -11.53 11.08
N MET A 404 -2.22 -11.80 12.14
CA MET A 404 -2.16 -11.04 13.39
C MET A 404 -1.85 -11.98 14.55
N SER A 405 -0.86 -11.63 15.36
CA SER A 405 -0.49 -12.37 16.55
C SER A 405 -0.51 -11.45 17.77
N ASP A 406 -1.27 -11.84 18.80
CA ASP A 406 -1.39 -11.16 20.10
C ASP A 406 -1.92 -9.71 20.03
N VAL A 407 -2.83 -9.43 19.09
CA VAL A 407 -3.55 -8.14 19.07
C VAL A 407 -4.57 -8.10 20.22
N LYS A 408 -4.53 -7.05 21.05
CA LYS A 408 -5.40 -6.97 22.24
C LYS A 408 -6.85 -6.65 21.88
N ASN A 409 -7.06 -5.63 21.05
CA ASN A 409 -8.39 -5.24 20.61
C ASN A 409 -8.38 -5.04 19.10
N LEU A 410 -9.22 -5.77 18.37
CA LEU A 410 -9.44 -5.59 16.95
C LEU A 410 -10.90 -5.24 16.68
N GLN A 411 -11.11 -4.13 15.99
CA GLN A 411 -12.43 -3.75 15.49
C GLN A 411 -12.40 -3.66 13.96
N LEU A 412 -13.32 -4.38 13.30
CA LEU A 412 -13.52 -4.34 11.85
C LEU A 412 -14.91 -3.78 11.51
N ASP A 413 -14.94 -2.57 10.94
CA ASP A 413 -16.20 -1.92 10.53
C ASP A 413 -16.71 -2.42 9.16
N ALA A 414 -17.94 -2.05 8.82
CA ALA A 414 -18.59 -2.44 7.56
C ALA A 414 -17.74 -2.11 6.33
N GLY A 415 -17.64 -3.08 5.42
CA GLY A 415 -16.87 -2.97 4.17
C GLY A 415 -15.37 -3.25 4.32
N VAL A 416 -14.86 -3.40 5.53
CA VAL A 416 -13.49 -3.84 5.78
C VAL A 416 -13.32 -5.31 5.45
N GLY A 417 -12.19 -5.65 4.83
CA GLY A 417 -11.78 -7.03 4.57
C GLY A 417 -10.41 -7.34 5.16
N TRP A 418 -10.33 -8.39 5.97
CA TRP A 418 -9.08 -9.01 6.39
C TRP A 418 -8.90 -10.35 5.66
N ASP A 419 -7.95 -10.40 4.74
CA ASP A 419 -7.47 -11.63 4.14
C ASP A 419 -6.40 -12.25 5.07
N ILE A 420 -6.77 -13.32 5.76
CA ILE A 420 -5.85 -14.09 6.60
C ILE A 420 -4.86 -14.84 5.70
N MET A 421 -3.59 -14.86 6.10
CA MET A 421 -2.50 -15.55 5.39
C MET A 421 -1.81 -16.63 6.22
N GLY A 422 -2.38 -17.02 7.36
CA GLY A 422 -1.89 -18.06 8.26
C GLY A 422 -2.56 -18.00 9.63
N ASP A 423 -2.16 -18.86 10.57
CA ASP A 423 -2.74 -18.86 11.91
C ASP A 423 -2.65 -17.47 12.55
N SER A 424 -3.68 -17.07 13.28
CA SER A 424 -3.77 -15.74 13.89
C SER A 424 -4.47 -15.80 15.25
N ASN A 425 -4.12 -14.88 16.14
CA ASN A 425 -4.77 -14.74 17.43
C ASN A 425 -5.03 -13.28 17.81
N VAL A 426 -6.21 -13.05 18.38
CA VAL A 426 -6.68 -11.74 18.83
C VAL A 426 -7.36 -11.91 20.18
N GLU A 427 -7.10 -11.07 21.17
CA GLU A 427 -7.79 -11.21 22.45
C GLU A 427 -9.27 -10.82 22.34
N SER A 428 -9.60 -9.61 21.92
CA SER A 428 -10.98 -9.14 21.75
C SER A 428 -11.26 -8.74 20.30
N LEU A 429 -12.18 -9.46 19.65
CA LEU A 429 -12.62 -9.18 18.28
C LEU A 429 -14.05 -8.62 18.27
N VAL A 430 -14.20 -7.42 17.69
CA VAL A 430 -15.48 -6.77 17.43
C VAL A 430 -15.69 -6.66 15.92
N LEU A 431 -16.75 -7.30 15.41
CA LEU A 431 -17.18 -7.16 14.03
C LEU A 431 -18.39 -6.22 13.96
N ASN A 432 -18.27 -5.13 13.19
CA ASN A 432 -19.37 -4.19 12.91
C ASN A 432 -19.73 -4.22 11.42
N GLY A 433 -19.88 -5.42 10.87
CA GLY A 433 -20.13 -5.70 9.45
C GLY A 433 -18.88 -5.98 8.62
N GLY A 434 -17.70 -6.09 9.25
CA GLY A 434 -16.46 -6.48 8.60
C GLY A 434 -16.42 -7.96 8.21
N SER A 435 -15.53 -8.31 7.27
CA SER A 435 -15.32 -9.68 6.80
C SER A 435 -13.89 -10.15 7.03
N ILE A 436 -13.73 -11.40 7.46
CA ILE A 436 -12.45 -12.10 7.58
C ILE A 436 -12.46 -13.28 6.62
N ASP A 437 -11.42 -13.48 5.82
CA ASP A 437 -11.42 -14.47 4.74
C ASP A 437 -10.10 -15.26 4.69
N PHE A 438 -10.19 -16.58 4.67
CA PHE A 438 -9.07 -17.52 4.59
C PHE A 438 -8.79 -18.00 3.15
N ALA A 439 -9.62 -17.61 2.17
CA ALA A 439 -9.58 -18.12 0.80
C ALA A 439 -8.22 -17.93 0.11
N LYS A 440 -7.46 -16.90 0.48
CA LYS A 440 -6.14 -16.59 -0.11
C LYS A 440 -4.97 -17.31 0.56
N ALA A 441 -5.16 -17.87 1.75
CA ALA A 441 -4.11 -18.61 2.45
C ALA A 441 -3.84 -19.97 1.80
N GLU A 442 -2.62 -20.50 1.95
CA GLU A 442 -2.29 -21.85 1.51
C GLU A 442 -2.55 -22.85 2.64
N GLY A 443 -3.31 -23.92 2.38
CA GLY A 443 -3.67 -24.88 3.43
C GLY A 443 -4.80 -24.38 4.33
N PHE A 444 -4.93 -24.98 5.50
CA PHE A 444 -5.98 -24.68 6.49
C PHE A 444 -5.36 -24.04 7.72
N HIS A 445 -6.05 -23.05 8.29
CA HIS A 445 -5.56 -22.25 9.39
C HIS A 445 -6.62 -22.03 10.46
N GLN A 446 -6.16 -21.54 11.60
CA GLN A 446 -7.01 -21.21 12.74
C GLN A 446 -6.94 -19.71 13.06
N LEU A 447 -8.10 -19.13 13.36
CA LEU A 447 -8.21 -17.86 14.07
C LEU A 447 -8.63 -18.13 15.51
N SER A 448 -7.73 -17.85 16.46
CA SER A 448 -8.01 -17.90 17.90
C SER A 448 -8.46 -16.53 18.41
N MET A 449 -9.48 -16.51 19.26
CA MET A 449 -10.04 -15.30 19.84
C MET A 449 -10.28 -15.51 21.34
N GLY A 450 -9.96 -14.52 22.18
CA GLY A 450 -10.39 -14.53 23.58
C GLY A 450 -11.90 -14.26 23.70
N GLU A 451 -12.39 -13.22 23.02
CA GLU A 451 -13.80 -12.84 22.97
C GLU A 451 -14.21 -12.43 21.55
N LEU A 452 -15.47 -12.72 21.19
CA LEU A 452 -16.07 -12.32 19.91
C LEU A 452 -17.40 -11.60 20.14
N SER A 453 -17.61 -10.47 19.47
CA SER A 453 -18.89 -9.75 19.54
C SER A 453 -19.29 -9.06 18.23
N GLY A 454 -20.56 -8.67 18.14
CA GLY A 454 -21.12 -7.88 17.04
C GLY A 454 -21.69 -8.74 15.90
N ASN A 455 -21.47 -8.32 14.67
CA ASN A 455 -21.92 -9.02 13.48
C ASN A 455 -20.92 -8.93 12.33
N GLY A 456 -20.62 -10.05 11.69
CA GLY A 456 -19.70 -10.07 10.54
C GLY A 456 -19.73 -11.41 9.80
N SER A 457 -18.78 -11.58 8.89
CA SER A 457 -18.69 -12.79 8.08
C SER A 457 -17.29 -13.40 8.08
N PHE A 458 -17.22 -14.72 8.06
CA PHE A 458 -16.00 -15.49 7.96
C PHE A 458 -16.02 -16.35 6.69
N GLY A 459 -15.02 -16.18 5.83
CA GLY A 459 -14.79 -17.05 4.67
C GLY A 459 -13.85 -18.18 5.06
N LEU A 460 -14.35 -19.43 5.06
CA LEU A 460 -13.60 -20.61 5.50
C LEU A 460 -13.43 -21.58 4.32
N LYS A 461 -12.30 -22.25 4.23
CA LYS A 461 -12.11 -23.39 3.33
C LYS A 461 -12.36 -24.68 4.08
N LEU A 462 -12.78 -25.69 3.33
CA LEU A 462 -13.03 -27.03 3.83
C LEU A 462 -12.62 -28.07 2.78
N ALA A 463 -11.95 -29.13 3.23
CA ALA A 463 -11.67 -30.33 2.44
C ALA A 463 -12.08 -31.59 3.21
N MET A 464 -13.17 -32.22 2.75
CA MET A 464 -13.72 -33.40 3.41
C MET A 464 -12.86 -34.66 3.28
N GLU A 465 -12.04 -34.79 2.23
CA GLU A 465 -11.18 -35.98 2.01
C GLU A 465 -10.29 -36.29 3.23
N ASN A 466 -9.82 -35.22 3.89
CA ASN A 466 -8.92 -35.30 5.04
C ASN A 466 -9.55 -34.71 6.32
N GLN A 467 -10.84 -34.37 6.30
CA GLN A 467 -11.55 -33.69 7.39
C GLN A 467 -10.85 -32.41 7.88
N GLN A 468 -10.33 -31.61 6.95
CA GLN A 468 -9.65 -30.35 7.26
C GLN A 468 -10.56 -29.16 6.99
N VAL A 469 -10.52 -28.17 7.87
CA VAL A 469 -11.31 -26.94 7.75
C VAL A 469 -10.54 -25.79 8.37
N ASP A 470 -10.74 -24.58 7.84
CA ASP A 470 -10.31 -23.38 8.56
C ASP A 470 -11.17 -23.24 9.82
N PHE A 471 -10.52 -23.00 10.96
CA PHE A 471 -11.16 -23.13 12.26
C PHE A 471 -11.27 -21.80 12.99
N LEU A 472 -12.42 -21.55 13.60
CA LEU A 472 -12.63 -20.40 14.49
C LEU A 472 -12.65 -20.90 15.95
N ASN A 473 -11.65 -20.50 16.74
CA ASN A 473 -11.52 -20.90 18.14
C ASN A 473 -11.77 -19.70 19.05
N ILE A 474 -12.94 -19.59 19.67
CA ILE A 474 -13.23 -18.54 20.66
C ILE A 474 -13.08 -19.14 22.06
N GLU A 475 -12.01 -18.81 22.78
CA GLU A 475 -11.69 -19.40 24.10
C GLU A 475 -12.65 -18.92 25.21
N GLY A 476 -13.17 -17.71 25.10
CA GLY A 476 -14.08 -17.08 26.05
C GLY A 476 -15.50 -16.89 25.49
N GLN A 477 -16.11 -15.75 25.79
CA GLN A 477 -17.51 -15.48 25.43
C GLN A 477 -17.65 -15.04 23.96
N ALA A 478 -18.58 -15.65 23.25
CA ALA A 478 -19.02 -15.23 21.92
C ALA A 478 -20.45 -14.67 21.96
N THR A 479 -20.66 -13.49 21.39
CA THR A 479 -21.97 -12.84 21.29
C THR A 479 -22.27 -12.33 19.88
N GLY A 480 -23.55 -12.11 19.57
CA GLY A 480 -24.00 -11.51 18.31
C GLY A 480 -24.27 -12.50 17.17
N ASN A 481 -24.35 -12.02 15.92
CA ASN A 481 -24.78 -12.83 14.78
C ASN A 481 -23.73 -12.84 13.66
N HIS A 482 -23.23 -14.02 13.31
CA HIS A 482 -22.13 -14.19 12.36
C HIS A 482 -22.51 -15.12 11.21
N VAL A 483 -21.95 -14.87 10.03
CA VAL A 483 -22.20 -15.67 8.82
C VAL A 483 -20.93 -16.37 8.37
N LEU A 484 -21.01 -17.66 8.11
CA LEU A 484 -19.94 -18.50 7.57
C LEU A 484 -20.15 -18.70 6.07
N SER A 485 -19.17 -18.30 5.26
CA SER A 485 -19.09 -18.64 3.84
C SER A 485 -18.08 -19.75 3.67
N ILE A 486 -18.56 -20.98 3.47
CA ILE A 486 -17.71 -22.18 3.45
C ILE A 486 -17.44 -22.60 2.01
N GLN A 487 -16.17 -22.54 1.60
CA GLN A 487 -15.68 -22.99 0.31
C GLN A 487 -15.19 -24.43 0.41
N ASN A 488 -15.86 -25.35 -0.26
CA ASN A 488 -15.48 -26.76 -0.31
C ASN A 488 -14.59 -27.09 -1.52
N SER A 489 -13.68 -28.06 -1.37
CA SER A 489 -12.87 -28.63 -2.46
C SER A 489 -13.68 -29.39 -3.52
N GLY A 490 -14.94 -29.73 -3.22
CA GLY A 490 -15.85 -30.46 -4.12
C GLY A 490 -15.78 -31.98 -4.00
N ALA A 491 -14.87 -32.49 -3.18
CA ALA A 491 -14.71 -33.91 -2.92
C ALA A 491 -15.86 -34.48 -2.08
N GLU A 492 -16.19 -35.74 -2.32
CA GLU A 492 -17.24 -36.44 -1.58
C GLU A 492 -16.67 -36.98 -0.25
N PRO A 493 -17.37 -36.78 0.88
CA PRO A 493 -16.97 -37.41 2.14
C PRO A 493 -17.09 -38.94 2.05
N GLU A 494 -16.22 -39.67 2.76
CA GLU A 494 -16.41 -41.11 2.96
C GLU A 494 -17.79 -41.37 3.59
N SER A 495 -18.40 -42.52 3.29
CA SER A 495 -19.77 -42.81 3.68
C SER A 495 -19.96 -42.78 5.20
N GLY A 496 -20.59 -41.72 5.70
CA GLY A 496 -20.68 -41.43 7.13
C GLY A 496 -19.40 -40.75 7.60
N PHE A 497 -19.41 -39.41 7.66
CA PHE A 497 -18.34 -38.65 8.30
C PHE A 497 -18.83 -38.21 9.68
N ASP A 498 -17.90 -38.17 10.63
CA ASP A 498 -18.15 -37.59 11.94
C ASP A 498 -18.47 -36.09 11.79
N PRO A 499 -19.41 -35.53 12.58
CA PRO A 499 -19.68 -34.10 12.56
C PRO A 499 -18.39 -33.28 12.56
N LEU A 500 -18.22 -32.42 11.54
CA LEU A 500 -17.00 -31.63 11.39
C LEU A 500 -17.15 -30.30 12.13
N GLN A 501 -16.35 -30.11 13.17
CA GLN A 501 -16.36 -28.87 13.94
C GLN A 501 -15.76 -27.73 13.13
N VAL A 502 -16.47 -26.60 13.06
CA VAL A 502 -16.01 -25.41 12.32
C VAL A 502 -15.83 -24.19 13.22
N VAL A 503 -16.50 -24.18 14.38
CA VAL A 503 -16.37 -23.14 15.40
C VAL A 503 -16.37 -23.77 16.79
N HIS A 504 -15.46 -23.32 17.65
CA HIS A 504 -15.52 -23.50 19.10
C HIS A 504 -15.86 -22.18 19.78
N THR A 505 -16.69 -22.22 20.82
CA THR A 505 -16.86 -21.08 21.76
C THR A 505 -16.72 -21.54 23.21
N GLY A 506 -16.16 -20.69 24.06
CA GLY A 506 -16.10 -20.88 25.52
C GLY A 506 -17.42 -20.53 26.24
N GLY A 507 -18.49 -20.27 25.48
CA GLY A 507 -19.82 -19.91 25.95
C GLY A 507 -20.37 -18.65 25.27
N GLY A 508 -21.57 -18.24 25.69
CA GLY A 508 -22.24 -17.05 25.20
C GLY A 508 -23.43 -17.34 24.28
N ASP A 509 -23.99 -16.28 23.69
CA ASP A 509 -25.24 -16.31 22.93
C ASP A 509 -25.06 -16.15 21.41
N ALA A 510 -23.81 -16.14 20.94
CA ALA A 510 -23.50 -16.03 19.51
C ALA A 510 -24.28 -17.02 18.66
N GLN A 511 -24.78 -16.54 17.52
CA GLN A 511 -25.41 -17.34 16.49
C GLN A 511 -24.54 -17.36 15.24
N PHE A 512 -24.28 -18.55 14.72
CA PHE A 512 -23.60 -18.75 13.45
C PHE A 512 -24.59 -19.33 12.42
N SER A 513 -24.52 -18.81 11.21
CA SER A 513 -25.31 -19.30 10.07
C SER A 513 -24.40 -19.51 8.87
N VAL A 514 -24.73 -20.44 7.98
CA VAL A 514 -24.00 -20.61 6.72
C VAL A 514 -24.68 -19.82 5.61
N LEU A 515 -23.88 -19.19 4.76
CA LEU A 515 -24.37 -18.47 3.58
C LEU A 515 -25.09 -19.46 2.64
N GLY A 516 -26.37 -19.20 2.36
CA GLY A 516 -27.20 -20.10 1.54
C GLY A 516 -27.87 -21.25 2.31
N GLU A 517 -27.95 -21.16 3.65
CA GLU A 517 -28.59 -22.11 4.58
C GLU A 517 -27.90 -23.47 4.74
N ARG A 518 -27.17 -23.94 3.72
CA ARG A 518 -26.47 -25.23 3.73
C ARG A 518 -25.15 -25.15 2.96
N VAL A 519 -24.23 -26.06 3.25
CA VAL A 519 -22.94 -26.20 2.56
C VAL A 519 -22.99 -27.41 1.65
N ASP A 520 -22.72 -27.21 0.35
CA ASP A 520 -22.70 -28.29 -0.64
C ASP A 520 -21.36 -29.05 -0.58
N LEU A 521 -21.44 -30.32 -0.19
CA LEU A 521 -20.30 -31.24 -0.16
C LEU A 521 -20.56 -32.45 -1.06
N GLY A 522 -20.05 -32.38 -2.29
CA GLY A 522 -20.26 -33.40 -3.30
C GLY A 522 -21.75 -33.61 -3.60
N ALA A 523 -22.23 -34.83 -3.36
CA ALA A 523 -23.59 -35.22 -3.71
C ALA A 523 -24.68 -34.65 -2.79
N TYR A 524 -24.32 -34.12 -1.62
CA TYR A 524 -25.24 -33.70 -0.57
C TYR A 524 -24.97 -32.28 -0.05
N SER A 525 -26.00 -31.65 0.52
CA SER A 525 -25.92 -30.38 1.23
C SER A 525 -26.07 -30.60 2.74
N TYR A 526 -25.21 -29.96 3.52
CA TYR A 526 -25.06 -30.16 4.95
C TYR A 526 -25.48 -28.92 5.74
N GLY A 527 -26.14 -29.15 6.88
CA GLY A 527 -26.57 -28.09 7.78
C GLY A 527 -25.47 -27.75 8.78
N LEU A 528 -25.56 -26.54 9.35
CA LEU A 528 -24.77 -26.14 10.50
C LEU A 528 -25.62 -26.31 11.76
N GLU A 529 -25.11 -27.01 12.75
CA GLU A 529 -25.81 -27.30 14.00
C GLU A 529 -24.95 -26.95 15.21
N ARG A 530 -25.58 -26.34 16.22
CA ARG A 530 -24.93 -26.07 17.51
C ARG A 530 -25.07 -27.28 18.44
N GLN A 531 -23.94 -27.80 18.92
CA GLN A 531 -23.89 -28.86 19.92
C GLN A 531 -23.09 -28.35 21.13
N GLY A 532 -23.79 -28.07 22.24
CA GLY A 532 -23.18 -27.36 23.37
C GLY A 532 -22.77 -25.94 22.97
N ASP A 533 -21.49 -25.63 23.10
CA ASP A 533 -20.91 -24.33 22.72
C ASP A 533 -20.16 -24.36 21.38
N ASP A 534 -20.24 -25.50 20.69
CA ASP A 534 -19.54 -25.76 19.43
C ASP A 534 -20.51 -25.82 18.24
N TRP A 535 -20.00 -25.53 17.04
CA TRP A 535 -20.77 -25.59 15.80
C TRP A 535 -20.17 -26.61 14.84
N PHE A 536 -21.01 -27.50 14.35
CA PHE A 536 -20.64 -28.62 13.51
C PHE A 536 -21.40 -28.60 12.19
N LEU A 537 -20.74 -29.02 11.12
CA LEU A 537 -21.42 -29.47 9.91
C LEU A 537 -21.88 -30.91 10.12
N THR A 538 -23.20 -31.13 10.15
CA THR A 538 -23.78 -32.44 10.48
C THR A 538 -24.44 -33.10 9.28
N GLY A 539 -24.30 -34.43 9.21
CA GLY A 539 -24.87 -35.29 8.17
C GLY A 539 -26.29 -35.79 8.45
N GLU A 540 -26.82 -35.56 9.66
CA GLU A 540 -28.12 -36.12 10.09
C GLU A 540 -29.27 -35.62 9.22
N ASP A 541 -29.30 -34.33 8.94
CA ASP A 541 -30.33 -33.70 8.09
C ASP A 541 -29.86 -33.48 6.66
N ARG A 542 -28.88 -34.25 6.16
CA ARG A 542 -28.33 -34.03 4.80
C ARG A 542 -29.40 -34.20 3.73
N GLU A 543 -29.34 -33.35 2.71
CA GLU A 543 -30.22 -33.40 1.54
C GLU A 543 -29.40 -33.56 0.27
N VAL A 544 -29.99 -34.04 -0.81
CA VAL A 544 -29.29 -34.12 -2.12
C VAL A 544 -28.96 -32.71 -2.59
N SER A 545 -27.70 -32.44 -2.98
CA SER A 545 -27.26 -31.10 -3.36
C SER A 545 -27.96 -30.56 -4.61
N PRO A 546 -28.13 -29.23 -4.77
CA PRO A 546 -28.71 -28.64 -5.97
C PRO A 546 -28.07 -29.14 -7.27
N ALA A 547 -26.74 -29.28 -7.28
CA ALA A 547 -26.00 -29.80 -8.43
C ALA A 547 -26.38 -31.26 -8.75
N THR A 548 -26.42 -32.13 -7.74
CA THR A 548 -26.82 -33.53 -7.90
C THR A 548 -28.27 -33.66 -8.36
N ARG A 549 -29.18 -32.85 -7.84
CA ARG A 549 -30.58 -32.82 -8.27
C ARG A 549 -30.71 -32.48 -9.74
N SER A 550 -29.95 -31.49 -10.23
CA SER A 550 -29.93 -31.13 -11.66
C SER A 550 -29.48 -32.30 -12.54
N VAL A 551 -28.40 -32.99 -12.13
CA VAL A 551 -27.87 -34.16 -12.86
C VAL A 551 -28.88 -35.32 -12.86
N GLN A 552 -29.47 -35.64 -11.71
CA GLN A 552 -30.48 -36.70 -11.60
C GLN A 552 -31.75 -36.37 -12.41
N ALA A 553 -32.23 -35.12 -12.37
CA ALA A 553 -33.37 -34.68 -13.16
C ALA A 553 -33.10 -34.81 -14.67
N LEU A 554 -31.89 -34.45 -15.11
CA LEU A 554 -31.46 -34.63 -16.49
C LEU A 554 -31.51 -36.11 -16.89
N PHE A 555 -30.90 -37.01 -16.10
CA PHE A 555 -30.93 -38.46 -16.38
C PHE A 555 -32.36 -39.03 -16.39
N ASN A 556 -33.21 -38.60 -15.47
CA ASN A 556 -34.59 -39.09 -15.34
C ASN A 556 -35.57 -38.48 -16.36
N SER A 557 -35.14 -37.49 -17.15
CA SER A 557 -35.97 -36.87 -18.18
C SER A 557 -36.08 -37.70 -19.47
N ALA A 558 -35.17 -38.66 -19.71
CA ALA A 558 -35.15 -39.42 -20.95
C ALA A 558 -36.47 -40.16 -21.26
N PRO A 559 -37.15 -40.83 -20.30
CA PRO A 559 -38.43 -41.49 -20.56
C PRO A 559 -39.55 -40.51 -20.92
N THR A 560 -39.63 -39.35 -20.27
CA THR A 560 -40.67 -38.35 -20.52
C THR A 560 -40.45 -37.65 -21.86
N VAL A 561 -39.19 -37.33 -22.21
CA VAL A 561 -38.81 -36.89 -23.56
C VAL A 561 -39.30 -37.89 -24.60
N TRP A 562 -39.03 -39.19 -24.40
CA TRP A 562 -39.44 -40.26 -25.29
C TRP A 562 -40.97 -40.42 -25.39
N TYR A 563 -41.70 -40.34 -24.27
CA TYR A 563 -43.16 -40.44 -24.30
C TYR A 563 -43.80 -39.30 -25.09
N GLY A 564 -43.28 -38.08 -24.94
CA GLY A 564 -43.71 -36.92 -25.70
C GLY A 564 -43.45 -37.09 -27.19
N GLU A 565 -42.26 -37.55 -27.56
CA GLU A 565 -41.89 -37.89 -28.95
C GLU A 565 -42.80 -38.98 -29.54
N MET A 566 -43.15 -40.01 -28.76
CA MET A 566 -43.99 -41.13 -29.23
C MET A 566 -45.45 -40.73 -29.45
N SER A 567 -45.93 -39.64 -28.84
CA SER A 567 -47.32 -39.18 -28.95
C SER A 567 -47.70 -38.85 -30.40
N THR A 568 -46.79 -38.20 -31.15
CA THR A 568 -47.00 -37.83 -32.55
C THR A 568 -47.08 -39.07 -33.44
N LEU A 569 -46.23 -40.07 -33.16
CA LEU A 569 -46.24 -41.34 -33.87
C LEU A 569 -47.50 -42.14 -33.56
N ARG A 570 -47.93 -42.22 -32.30
CA ARG A 570 -49.19 -42.89 -31.92
C ARG A 570 -50.40 -42.22 -32.57
N SER A 571 -50.41 -40.89 -32.64
CA SER A 571 -51.42 -40.12 -33.37
C SER A 571 -51.42 -40.47 -34.86
N ARG A 572 -50.24 -40.50 -35.53
CA ARG A 572 -50.11 -40.95 -36.93
C ARG A 572 -50.65 -42.37 -37.12
N MET A 573 -50.24 -43.30 -36.27
CA MET A 573 -50.66 -44.69 -36.36
C MET A 573 -52.18 -44.83 -36.16
N GLY A 574 -52.79 -44.01 -35.30
CA GLY A 574 -54.25 -43.96 -35.14
C GLY A 574 -54.97 -43.48 -36.40
N GLU A 575 -54.48 -42.39 -37.00
CA GLU A 575 -54.98 -41.85 -38.27
C GLU A 575 -54.89 -42.88 -39.39
N VAL A 576 -53.71 -43.47 -39.57
CA VAL A 576 -53.43 -44.47 -40.61
C VAL A 576 -54.27 -45.74 -40.42
N ARG A 577 -54.56 -46.15 -39.18
CA ARG A 577 -55.50 -47.26 -38.92
C ARG A 577 -56.90 -46.95 -39.46
N SER A 578 -57.37 -45.73 -39.23
CA SER A 578 -58.70 -45.27 -39.64
C SER A 578 -58.82 -45.07 -41.16
N SER A 579 -57.86 -44.36 -41.76
CA SER A 579 -57.93 -43.97 -43.18
C SER A 579 -57.35 -45.02 -44.12
N GLY A 580 -56.38 -45.82 -43.65
CA GLY A 580 -55.62 -46.76 -44.48
C GLY A 580 -54.65 -46.10 -45.47
N GLN A 581 -54.47 -44.78 -45.42
CA GLN A 581 -53.65 -44.04 -46.37
C GLN A 581 -52.28 -43.66 -45.78
N GLY A 582 -51.21 -44.09 -46.46
CA GLY A 582 -49.85 -43.66 -46.18
C GLY A 582 -49.57 -42.24 -46.70
N GLY A 583 -48.41 -41.66 -46.36
CA GLY A 583 -47.97 -40.37 -46.90
C GLY A 583 -46.91 -39.65 -46.07
N ALA A 584 -46.52 -38.46 -46.53
CA ALA A 584 -45.68 -37.55 -45.76
C ALA A 584 -46.53 -36.81 -44.72
N TRP A 585 -45.96 -36.60 -43.54
CA TRP A 585 -46.63 -35.90 -42.45
C TRP A 585 -45.64 -35.07 -41.62
N MET A 586 -46.14 -34.01 -41.00
CA MET A 586 -45.42 -33.19 -40.03
C MET A 586 -46.37 -32.83 -38.90
N ARG A 587 -45.86 -32.84 -37.66
CA ARG A 587 -46.61 -32.48 -36.46
C ARG A 587 -45.73 -31.71 -35.49
N SER A 588 -46.20 -30.58 -35.00
CA SER A 588 -45.68 -29.97 -33.78
C SER A 588 -46.34 -30.60 -32.55
N TYR A 589 -45.66 -30.59 -31.43
CA TYR A 589 -46.22 -31.05 -30.16
C TYR A 589 -45.65 -30.24 -29.00
N GLY A 590 -46.44 -30.16 -27.93
CA GLY A 590 -46.05 -29.58 -26.66
C GLY A 590 -46.58 -30.45 -25.53
N ASN A 591 -45.74 -30.76 -24.55
CA ASN A 591 -46.10 -31.57 -23.40
C ASN A 591 -45.62 -30.89 -22.11
N GLN A 592 -46.40 -31.05 -21.04
CA GLN A 592 -45.97 -30.70 -19.70
C GLN A 592 -45.97 -31.97 -18.86
N PHE A 593 -44.80 -32.36 -18.36
CA PHE A 593 -44.67 -33.50 -17.44
C PHE A 593 -44.35 -32.98 -16.05
N ARG A 594 -45.12 -33.41 -15.06
CA ARG A 594 -44.79 -33.22 -13.65
C ARG A 594 -44.43 -34.58 -13.07
N VAL A 595 -43.14 -34.80 -12.84
CA VAL A 595 -42.63 -36.05 -12.30
C VAL A 595 -42.48 -35.88 -10.79
N ALA A 596 -43.28 -36.64 -10.04
CA ALA A 596 -43.09 -36.75 -8.61
C ALA A 596 -41.87 -37.65 -8.35
N GLY A 597 -40.88 -37.12 -7.63
CA GLY A 597 -39.74 -37.87 -7.14
C GLY A 597 -39.90 -38.18 -5.66
N ARG A 598 -39.25 -39.26 -5.20
CA ARG A 598 -39.04 -39.50 -3.77
C ARG A 598 -38.02 -38.49 -3.24
N ASP A 599 -38.13 -38.08 -1.97
CA ASP A 599 -37.17 -37.21 -1.28
C ASP A 599 -36.89 -35.86 -1.97
N GLY A 600 -37.92 -35.26 -2.58
CA GLY A 600 -37.82 -33.93 -3.21
C GLY A 600 -37.16 -33.90 -4.59
N LEU A 601 -36.87 -35.07 -5.17
CA LEU A 601 -36.22 -35.21 -6.49
C LEU A 601 -37.17 -35.10 -7.68
N GLY A 602 -38.33 -34.47 -7.50
CA GLY A 602 -39.29 -34.25 -8.57
C GLY A 602 -38.85 -33.13 -9.52
N PHE A 603 -39.41 -33.12 -10.73
CA PHE A 603 -39.19 -32.04 -11.70
C PHE A 603 -40.45 -31.74 -12.51
N GLU A 604 -40.56 -30.48 -12.93
CA GLU A 604 -41.51 -30.06 -13.96
C GLU A 604 -40.76 -29.85 -15.27
N GLN A 605 -41.26 -30.49 -16.34
CA GLN A 605 -40.69 -30.45 -17.67
C GLN A 605 -41.70 -29.84 -18.64
N GLN A 606 -41.27 -28.81 -19.37
CA GLN A 606 -42.00 -28.28 -20.51
C GLN A 606 -41.25 -28.67 -21.78
N GLN A 607 -41.86 -29.56 -22.57
CA GLN A 607 -41.29 -30.04 -23.82
C GLN A 607 -42.03 -29.43 -24.98
N SER A 608 -41.30 -28.96 -25.99
CA SER A 608 -41.84 -28.57 -27.28
C SER A 608 -40.98 -29.15 -28.41
N GLY A 609 -41.60 -29.50 -29.52
CA GLY A 609 -40.86 -30.08 -30.63
C GLY A 609 -41.71 -30.25 -31.87
N PHE A 610 -41.06 -30.78 -32.91
CA PHE A 610 -41.73 -31.22 -34.12
C PHE A 610 -41.23 -32.60 -34.54
N SER A 611 -42.13 -33.36 -35.15
CA SER A 611 -41.86 -34.63 -35.81
C SER A 611 -42.24 -34.50 -37.28
N LEU A 612 -41.49 -35.13 -38.14
CA LEU A 612 -41.83 -35.32 -39.54
C LEU A 612 -41.56 -36.77 -39.93
N GLY A 613 -42.29 -37.27 -40.92
CA GLY A 613 -42.12 -38.63 -41.37
C GLY A 613 -42.80 -38.91 -42.70
N VAL A 614 -42.49 -40.09 -43.23
CA VAL A 614 -43.09 -40.63 -44.44
C VAL A 614 -43.38 -42.10 -44.22
N ASP A 615 -44.60 -42.53 -44.52
CA ASP A 615 -45.03 -43.92 -44.40
C ASP A 615 -45.67 -44.40 -45.71
N ALA A 616 -45.39 -45.65 -46.09
CA ALA A 616 -45.86 -46.26 -47.34
C ALA A 616 -46.52 -47.63 -47.06
N PRO A 617 -47.64 -47.95 -47.72
CA PRO A 617 -48.29 -49.24 -47.59
C PRO A 617 -47.55 -50.32 -48.40
N LEU A 618 -47.31 -51.47 -47.75
CA LEU A 618 -46.81 -52.70 -48.36
C LEU A 618 -47.90 -53.77 -48.25
N ALA A 619 -48.32 -54.33 -49.39
CA ALA A 619 -49.28 -55.42 -49.42
C ALA A 619 -48.62 -56.71 -48.87
N VAL A 620 -49.29 -57.38 -47.93
CA VAL A 620 -48.86 -58.65 -47.35
C VAL A 620 -50.02 -59.65 -47.37
N THR A 621 -49.72 -60.94 -47.23
CA THR A 621 -50.66 -62.05 -47.52
C THR A 621 -52.01 -61.94 -46.82
N ASP A 622 -52.06 -61.34 -45.63
CA ASP A 622 -53.28 -61.15 -44.82
C ASP A 622 -53.59 -59.68 -44.44
N GLY A 623 -53.17 -58.71 -45.27
CA GLY A 623 -53.52 -57.31 -45.05
C GLY A 623 -52.54 -56.28 -45.64
N VAL A 624 -52.53 -55.07 -45.07
CA VAL A 624 -51.59 -54.01 -45.44
C VAL A 624 -50.65 -53.73 -44.27
N LEU A 625 -49.34 -53.83 -44.51
CA LEU A 625 -48.30 -53.41 -43.59
C LEU A 625 -47.83 -52.01 -44.02
N LEU A 626 -48.11 -50.98 -43.23
CA LEU A 626 -47.48 -49.68 -43.45
C LEU A 626 -46.13 -49.65 -42.76
N VAL A 627 -45.10 -49.20 -43.46
CA VAL A 627 -43.74 -49.00 -42.93
C VAL A 627 -43.33 -47.56 -43.24
N GLY A 628 -42.72 -46.90 -42.27
CA GLY A 628 -42.31 -45.51 -42.42
C GLY A 628 -41.05 -45.14 -41.68
N LEU A 629 -40.44 -44.06 -42.14
CA LEU A 629 -39.35 -43.35 -41.47
C LEU A 629 -39.92 -42.11 -40.81
N LEU A 630 -39.44 -41.81 -39.60
CA LEU A 630 -39.70 -40.56 -38.94
C LEU A 630 -38.43 -39.97 -38.36
N GLY A 631 -38.42 -38.66 -38.19
CA GLY A 631 -37.42 -37.97 -37.38
C GLY A 631 -37.96 -36.67 -36.83
N GLY A 632 -37.20 -36.04 -35.96
CA GLY A 632 -37.60 -34.77 -35.39
C GLY A 632 -36.63 -34.24 -34.36
N TYR A 633 -37.01 -33.09 -33.81
CA TYR A 633 -36.28 -32.38 -32.78
C TYR A 633 -37.26 -31.97 -31.67
N SER A 634 -36.80 -32.02 -30.42
CA SER A 634 -37.49 -31.40 -29.30
C SER A 634 -36.52 -30.73 -28.34
N LYS A 635 -37.01 -29.67 -27.71
CA LYS A 635 -36.37 -28.99 -26.59
C LYS A 635 -37.24 -29.19 -25.35
N SER A 636 -36.61 -29.53 -24.23
CA SER A 636 -37.26 -29.67 -22.93
C SER A 636 -36.59 -28.80 -21.89
N ASP A 637 -37.33 -27.90 -21.28
CA ASP A 637 -36.86 -27.14 -20.12
C ASP A 637 -37.35 -27.82 -18.84
N LEU A 638 -36.43 -28.07 -17.92
CA LEU A 638 -36.60 -28.74 -16.64
C LEU A 638 -36.47 -27.72 -15.51
N SER A 639 -37.40 -27.74 -14.57
CA SER A 639 -37.34 -26.96 -13.34
C SER A 639 -37.50 -27.86 -12.13
N GLN A 640 -36.71 -27.62 -11.09
CA GLN A 640 -36.78 -28.34 -9.81
C GLN A 640 -37.04 -27.38 -8.65
N SER A 641 -37.42 -27.92 -7.49
CA SER A 641 -37.52 -27.15 -6.24
C SER A 641 -36.17 -26.56 -5.81
N ARG A 642 -36.19 -25.38 -5.18
CA ARG A 642 -35.01 -24.55 -4.79
C ARG A 642 -34.19 -23.95 -5.93
N GLY A 643 -34.81 -23.71 -7.10
CA GLY A 643 -34.26 -22.82 -8.13
C GLY A 643 -33.30 -23.45 -9.14
N SER A 644 -33.05 -24.77 -9.07
CA SER A 644 -32.30 -25.50 -10.10
C SER A 644 -33.12 -25.63 -11.40
N SER A 645 -32.45 -25.48 -12.55
CA SER A 645 -33.04 -25.67 -13.88
C SER A 645 -32.08 -26.40 -14.83
N GLY A 646 -32.62 -27.04 -15.86
CA GLY A 646 -31.81 -27.66 -16.92
C GLY A 646 -32.55 -27.67 -18.25
N THR A 647 -31.84 -27.90 -19.34
CA THR A 647 -32.42 -27.98 -20.69
C THR A 647 -31.93 -29.25 -21.37
N VAL A 648 -32.83 -29.92 -22.10
CA VAL A 648 -32.54 -31.14 -22.89
C VAL A 648 -32.95 -30.93 -24.32
N ASP A 649 -31.97 -30.99 -25.23
CA ASP A 649 -32.19 -31.03 -26.67
C ASP A 649 -32.15 -32.48 -27.14
N SER A 650 -33.21 -32.92 -27.83
CA SER A 650 -33.32 -34.29 -28.35
C SER A 650 -33.53 -34.28 -29.86
N PHE A 651 -32.68 -35.02 -30.55
CA PHE A 651 -32.84 -35.35 -31.96
C PHE A 651 -33.12 -36.84 -32.09
N TYR A 652 -34.16 -37.18 -32.86
CA TYR A 652 -34.54 -38.57 -33.04
C TYR A 652 -34.78 -38.91 -34.50
N VAL A 653 -34.44 -40.16 -34.83
CA VAL A 653 -34.85 -40.87 -36.04
C VAL A 653 -35.42 -42.21 -35.61
N GLY A 654 -36.44 -42.68 -36.32
CA GLY A 654 -37.11 -43.93 -36.02
C GLY A 654 -37.72 -44.57 -37.26
N LEU A 655 -37.89 -45.88 -37.18
CA LEU A 655 -38.72 -46.66 -38.08
C LEU A 655 -40.05 -46.93 -37.39
N ASN A 656 -41.14 -46.87 -38.14
CA ASN A 656 -42.45 -47.29 -37.67
C ASN A 656 -43.01 -48.38 -38.59
N SER A 657 -43.85 -49.22 -38.01
CA SER A 657 -44.67 -50.14 -38.79
C SER A 657 -46.04 -50.33 -38.15
N THR A 658 -47.08 -50.45 -38.96
CA THR A 658 -48.45 -50.71 -38.50
C THR A 658 -49.09 -51.72 -39.45
N HIS A 659 -49.57 -52.84 -38.90
CA HIS A 659 -50.21 -53.89 -39.67
C HIS A 659 -51.73 -53.82 -39.50
N LYS A 660 -52.46 -53.86 -40.63
CA LYS A 660 -53.92 -53.86 -40.69
C LYS A 660 -54.39 -55.18 -41.32
N CYS A 661 -55.00 -56.06 -40.51
CA CYS A 661 -55.54 -57.35 -40.95
C CYS A 661 -56.99 -57.20 -41.45
N ASN A 662 -57.42 -58.08 -42.35
CA ASN A 662 -58.79 -58.07 -42.89
C ASN A 662 -59.85 -58.69 -41.94
N ALA A 663 -59.46 -59.41 -40.88
CA ALA A 663 -60.38 -59.98 -39.88
C ALA A 663 -59.77 -60.08 -38.46
N HIS A 664 -60.35 -59.36 -37.48
CA HIS A 664 -60.04 -59.30 -36.02
C HIS A 664 -58.65 -58.73 -35.58
N PRO A 665 -58.53 -58.14 -34.36
CA PRO A 665 -57.37 -57.31 -34.00
C PRO A 665 -56.17 -58.14 -33.50
N CYS A 666 -55.01 -58.00 -34.15
CA CYS A 666 -53.75 -58.63 -33.75
C CYS A 666 -52.75 -57.64 -33.10
N MET A 667 -51.92 -58.18 -32.20
CA MET A 667 -50.98 -57.49 -31.31
C MET A 667 -49.77 -56.86 -32.05
N HIS A 668 -49.24 -55.74 -31.54
CA HIS A 668 -48.24 -54.90 -32.21
C HIS A 668 -46.82 -55.06 -31.65
N PHE A 669 -45.80 -54.99 -32.51
CA PHE A 669 -44.40 -54.79 -32.13
C PHE A 669 -43.89 -53.46 -32.69
N VAL A 670 -43.49 -52.55 -31.82
CA VAL A 670 -42.79 -51.30 -32.18
C VAL A 670 -41.36 -51.42 -31.64
N ARG A 671 -40.36 -51.33 -32.51
CA ARG A 671 -38.95 -51.36 -32.10
C ARG A 671 -38.23 -50.15 -32.69
N ARG A 672 -37.85 -49.20 -31.83
CA ARG A 672 -36.91 -48.12 -32.15
C ARG A 672 -35.54 -48.52 -31.60
N LEU A 673 -34.48 -48.30 -32.37
CA LEU A 673 -33.10 -48.35 -31.86
C LEU A 673 -32.79 -46.98 -31.24
N PRO A 674 -32.26 -46.91 -30.00
CA PRO A 674 -31.92 -45.64 -29.40
C PRO A 674 -30.76 -45.01 -30.19
N ALA A 675 -31.00 -43.84 -30.78
CA ALA A 675 -29.92 -42.92 -31.12
C ALA A 675 -29.57 -42.18 -29.82
N GLN A 676 -28.29 -42.17 -29.47
CA GLN A 676 -27.75 -41.58 -28.26
C GLN A 676 -28.29 -40.16 -28.04
N ALA A 677 -28.77 -39.90 -26.83
CA ALA A 677 -28.90 -38.54 -26.34
C ALA A 677 -27.48 -37.95 -26.29
N LEU A 678 -27.18 -37.00 -27.17
CA LEU A 678 -26.01 -36.14 -27.00
C LEU A 678 -26.40 -35.12 -25.93
N ALA A 679 -25.85 -35.32 -24.74
CA ALA A 679 -25.89 -34.38 -23.63
C ALA A 679 -24.86 -33.27 -23.83
#